data_AF-A0A8J2Q1Z6-F1
#
_entry.id   AF-A0A8J2Q1Z6-F1
#
_cell.length_a   1.000
_cell.length_b   1.000
_cell.length_c   1.000
_cell.angle_alpha   90.00
_cell.angle_beta   90.00
_cell.angle_gamma   90.00
#
_symmetry.space_group_name_H-M   'P 1'
#
loop_
_entity.id
_entity.type
_entity.pdbx_description
1 polymer ?
#
loop_
_entity_poly.entity_id
_entity_poly.type
_entity_poly.pdbx_seq_one_letter_code
_entity_poly.pdbx_strand_id
1 'polypeptide(L)'
;MKQQNVDDDLNNSLHLGTSYPIEEVEDFLVDIDEIKDSLKLTSSLNYQGVEIQFPYGKAYPCQEHLMEEIIQALIARENCLLESPAGTGKTATLLCSALAWQQHEKANLELECSPPKKSKTSVNQNGESSQVPLIFYATRTLKHIDQIVDQLKHSSYTDTPMAILTSMVNSCKNEFNDYQCEDADSDEHFCQYNPENLKWCQHLRGQKDQTWKISDLKDFCEKSNKNNHFQTCPYFELLDAVKNARIIFCTYSYLLKANMREALDLHLNNNIVIFDEGHNVENVCYQISSTPEDFLTYTNLTNFTSILESDLNSSTVSVSLEKKEPLRVVVETLKNFRNFLLALSCIFSEPVEIFFQDFLNWFASTGFGPSNLSKLRKSYNILNNCPYPIETNGRRGKVSREVLRFVGDLLGVLEFLWEGDTYSRNESEFKIFLTSALPEVNLQILCMNPGVAFQQMNVARSVIITSGTLSPMKSLSTQLGIPFHRQRSECHIVETSRLFAKLINKYDGRSNHPLELTFSYKENSMEWMSIQRQLGKIITDICRTVPKGVIVFVSPQTNVSKMIDTWKKNGCWKAIKENKKIKVERKGMTSTEVKELLDGYRESALNGGAILFAYMRGKFSETIDLKDVHSRALVTIGIPFLPKEDLFIENKIKYQDRRFNSNRESGLLDGNQWWTINALKALNQAIGRNIGHKYNWGAIFMLDCKWNEISKREMLPKWIRVTLRNSGEKDEAVPWKKMLPNLAEHVAQFEK
;
A
#
# COMPACT_ATOMS: atom_id res chain seq x y z
N MET A 1 -35.14 -50.77 -43.38
CA MET A 1 -36.44 -51.00 -44.05
C MET A 1 -37.19 -49.67 -44.03
N LYS A 2 -37.46 -49.10 -45.22
CA LYS A 2 -38.60 -48.21 -45.64
C LYS A 2 -38.97 -47.00 -44.76
N GLN A 3 -39.44 -45.85 -45.22
CA GLN A 3 -39.62 -45.10 -46.49
C GLN A 3 -40.19 -43.72 -46.00
N GLN A 4 -39.79 -42.56 -46.54
CA GLN A 4 -40.58 -41.72 -47.50
C GLN A 4 -42.06 -41.51 -47.11
N ASN A 5 -42.74 -40.35 -47.20
CA ASN A 5 -42.57 -39.05 -47.87
C ASN A 5 -43.81 -38.17 -47.54
N VAL A 6 -43.80 -36.92 -48.05
CA VAL A 6 -44.94 -36.03 -48.44
C VAL A 6 -45.45 -35.11 -47.32
N ASP A 7 -45.08 -33.82 -47.26
CA ASP A 7 -45.39 -32.64 -48.11
C ASP A 7 -46.86 -32.15 -48.04
N ASP A 8 -46.96 -30.82 -47.88
CA ASP A 8 -48.01 -29.89 -48.36
C ASP A 8 -48.62 -28.93 -47.30
N ASP A 9 -47.92 -27.82 -47.12
CA ASP A 9 -48.32 -26.45 -47.51
C ASP A 9 -49.68 -25.84 -47.10
N LEU A 10 -49.55 -24.64 -46.50
CA LEU A 10 -50.28 -23.38 -46.75
C LEU A 10 -51.05 -22.73 -45.57
N ASN A 11 -50.35 -21.73 -45.01
CA ASN A 11 -50.77 -20.33 -44.82
C ASN A 11 -51.93 -19.95 -43.89
N ASN A 12 -51.53 -19.31 -42.77
CA ASN A 12 -51.91 -17.97 -42.25
C ASN A 12 -51.85 -18.03 -40.71
N SER A 13 -51.21 -17.16 -39.92
CA SER A 13 -50.83 -15.76 -40.07
C SER A 13 -49.94 -15.34 -38.88
N LEU A 14 -48.98 -14.45 -39.15
CA LEU A 14 -48.12 -13.62 -38.28
C LEU A 14 -48.50 -13.44 -36.79
N HIS A 15 -47.53 -13.62 -35.87
CA HIS A 15 -46.88 -12.48 -35.20
C HIS A 15 -45.61 -12.89 -34.41
N LEU A 16 -44.61 -12.01 -34.52
CA LEU A 16 -43.22 -12.14 -34.09
C LEU A 16 -43.02 -12.31 -32.58
N GLY A 17 -42.36 -13.41 -32.22
CA GLY A 17 -41.63 -13.58 -30.96
C GLY A 17 -40.53 -14.60 -31.19
N THR A 18 -39.27 -14.18 -31.21
CA THR A 18 -38.12 -15.10 -31.26
C THR A 18 -37.22 -14.82 -30.07
N SER A 19 -37.47 -15.58 -29.00
CA SER A 19 -36.45 -16.05 -28.08
C SER A 19 -35.54 -17.03 -28.84
N TYR A 20 -34.25 -16.75 -28.92
CA TYR A 20 -33.27 -17.76 -29.37
C TYR A 20 -32.82 -18.61 -28.18
N PRO A 21 -32.66 -19.95 -28.33
CA PRO A 21 -32.17 -20.83 -27.27
C PRO A 21 -30.66 -20.66 -27.06
N ILE A 22 -30.22 -20.69 -25.79
CA ILE A 22 -28.83 -20.50 -25.33
C ILE A 22 -28.13 -21.87 -25.21
N GLU A 23 -28.03 -22.66 -26.29
CA GLU A 23 -27.36 -23.99 -26.18
C GLU A 23 -26.33 -24.33 -27.28
N GLU A 24 -25.92 -23.40 -28.14
CA GLU A 24 -24.85 -23.67 -29.15
C GLU A 24 -23.82 -22.53 -29.30
N VAL A 25 -23.34 -21.95 -28.19
CA VAL A 25 -22.24 -20.94 -28.23
C VAL A 25 -21.01 -21.35 -27.39
N GLU A 26 -20.95 -22.58 -26.87
CA GLU A 26 -19.79 -23.02 -26.07
C GLU A 26 -18.59 -23.53 -26.89
N ASP A 27 -18.71 -23.75 -28.21
CA ASP A 27 -17.63 -24.30 -29.05
C ASP A 27 -16.79 -23.26 -29.83
N PHE A 28 -16.95 -21.95 -29.56
CA PHE A 28 -16.16 -20.87 -30.19
C PHE A 28 -15.41 -19.96 -29.22
N LEU A 29 -15.17 -20.43 -27.98
CA LEU A 29 -14.13 -19.86 -27.14
C LEU A 29 -12.78 -20.47 -27.53
N VAL A 30 -12.23 -20.00 -28.66
CA VAL A 30 -10.79 -20.10 -28.87
C VAL A 30 -10.16 -19.43 -27.66
N ASP A 31 -9.26 -20.14 -26.98
CA ASP A 31 -8.59 -19.67 -25.78
C ASP A 31 -7.94 -18.32 -26.10
N ILE A 32 -8.52 -17.22 -25.60
CA ILE A 32 -8.05 -15.87 -25.88
C ILE A 32 -6.59 -15.72 -25.45
N ASP A 33 -6.16 -16.54 -24.49
CA ASP A 33 -4.78 -16.58 -24.02
C ASP A 33 -3.83 -17.30 -25.01
N GLU A 34 -4.28 -18.33 -25.75
CA GLU A 34 -3.51 -18.90 -26.88
C GLU A 34 -3.38 -17.91 -28.05
N ILE A 35 -4.42 -17.11 -28.34
CA ILE A 35 -4.35 -16.05 -29.36
C ILE A 35 -3.42 -14.91 -28.92
N LYS A 36 -3.42 -14.53 -27.63
CA LYS A 36 -2.50 -13.51 -27.10
C LYS A 36 -1.05 -13.97 -27.13
N ASP A 37 -0.77 -15.23 -26.81
CA ASP A 37 0.58 -15.78 -26.85
C ASP A 37 1.12 -15.93 -28.28
N SER A 38 0.24 -16.16 -29.26
CA SER A 38 0.59 -16.25 -30.68
C SER A 38 0.70 -14.88 -31.39
N LEU A 39 0.16 -13.80 -30.80
CA LEU A 39 0.23 -12.43 -31.31
C LEU A 39 1.04 -11.49 -30.41
N LYS A 40 2.14 -11.94 -29.78
CA LYS A 40 3.08 -11.08 -29.01
C LYS A 40 3.63 -9.93 -29.87
N LEU A 41 2.81 -8.90 -30.07
CA LEU A 41 3.14 -7.63 -30.66
C LEU A 41 3.96 -6.92 -29.59
N THR A 42 5.26 -7.12 -29.58
CA THR A 42 6.15 -6.29 -28.77
C THR A 42 6.46 -5.02 -29.56
N SER A 43 6.38 -3.85 -28.90
CA SER A 43 7.01 -2.65 -29.46
C SER A 43 8.40 -2.49 -28.87
N SER A 44 9.35 -2.17 -29.73
CA SER A 44 10.66 -1.69 -29.34
C SER A 44 10.64 -0.17 -29.31
N LEU A 45 10.94 0.41 -28.15
CA LEU A 45 11.05 1.85 -27.94
C LEU A 45 12.49 2.17 -27.53
N ASN A 46 13.16 3.08 -28.23
CA ASN A 46 14.54 3.45 -27.91
C ASN A 46 14.59 4.83 -27.27
N TYR A 47 15.13 4.90 -26.05
CA TYR A 47 15.38 6.14 -25.35
C TYR A 47 16.86 6.21 -24.96
N GLN A 48 17.59 7.19 -25.50
CA GLN A 48 19.01 7.41 -25.20
C GLN A 48 19.89 6.15 -25.37
N GLY A 49 19.59 5.31 -26.36
CA GLY A 49 20.33 4.07 -26.64
C GLY A 49 19.81 2.85 -25.88
N VAL A 50 18.91 3.03 -24.90
CA VAL A 50 18.27 1.93 -24.19
C VAL A 50 17.05 1.46 -24.98
N GLU A 51 17.07 0.20 -25.40
CA GLU A 51 15.96 -0.44 -26.10
C GLU A 51 14.99 -1.11 -25.11
N ILE A 52 13.75 -0.63 -25.05
CA ILE A 52 12.68 -1.15 -24.20
C ILE A 52 11.75 -2.02 -25.04
N GLN A 53 11.65 -3.30 -24.67
CA GLN A 53 10.72 -4.27 -25.26
C GLN A 53 9.41 -4.25 -24.46
N PHE A 54 8.39 -3.59 -24.98
CA PHE A 54 7.12 -3.42 -24.30
C PHE A 54 6.07 -4.47 -24.75
N PRO A 55 5.42 -5.21 -23.83
CA PRO A 55 4.65 -6.42 -24.17
C PRO A 55 3.23 -6.18 -24.72
N TYR A 56 2.78 -4.93 -24.93
CA TYR A 56 1.39 -4.61 -25.25
C TYR A 56 1.19 -3.93 -26.62
N GLY A 57 2.08 -4.17 -27.58
CA GLY A 57 2.07 -3.51 -28.87
C GLY A 57 2.40 -2.05 -28.67
N LYS A 58 1.51 -1.14 -29.08
CA LYS A 58 1.76 0.31 -29.00
C LYS A 58 1.56 0.86 -27.58
N ALA A 59 2.62 1.43 -27.00
CA ALA A 59 2.54 2.16 -25.75
C ALA A 59 1.66 3.41 -25.87
N TYR A 60 1.00 3.79 -24.79
CA TYR A 60 0.27 5.06 -24.71
C TYR A 60 1.26 6.23 -24.60
N PRO A 61 0.92 7.44 -25.06
CA PRO A 61 1.80 8.60 -24.92
C PRO A 61 2.25 8.85 -23.47
N CYS A 62 1.36 8.66 -22.48
CA CYS A 62 1.73 8.77 -21.07
C CYS A 62 2.68 7.66 -20.60
N GLN A 63 2.63 6.46 -21.21
CA GLN A 63 3.58 5.39 -20.92
C GLN A 63 4.95 5.71 -21.53
N GLU A 64 4.98 6.16 -22.78
CA GLU A 64 6.21 6.60 -23.46
C GLU A 64 6.95 7.69 -22.67
N HIS A 65 6.23 8.72 -22.20
CA HIS A 65 6.83 9.77 -21.36
C HIS A 65 7.36 9.22 -20.01
N LEU A 66 6.64 8.29 -19.38
CA LEU A 66 7.10 7.66 -18.13
C LEU A 66 8.35 6.83 -18.37
N MET A 67 8.41 6.06 -19.46
CA MET A 67 9.60 5.30 -19.85
C MET A 67 10.79 6.23 -20.05
N GLU A 68 10.59 7.31 -20.81
CA GLU A 68 11.63 8.30 -21.07
C GLU A 68 12.18 8.92 -19.77
N GLU A 69 11.31 9.37 -18.86
CA GLU A 69 11.73 9.99 -17.60
C GLU A 69 12.42 8.99 -16.66
N ILE A 70 12.02 7.71 -16.65
CA ILE A 70 12.71 6.65 -15.90
C ILE A 70 14.11 6.43 -16.47
N ILE A 71 14.24 6.24 -17.79
CA ILE A 71 15.55 6.01 -18.42
C ILE A 71 16.49 7.19 -18.18
N GLN A 72 16.01 8.42 -18.37
CA GLN A 72 16.81 9.62 -18.10
C GLN A 72 17.25 9.71 -16.64
N ALA A 73 16.36 9.41 -15.69
CA ALA A 73 16.70 9.39 -14.26
C ALA A 73 17.79 8.36 -13.95
N LEU A 74 17.68 7.14 -14.48
CA LEU A 74 18.63 6.06 -14.25
C LEU A 74 20.02 6.33 -14.86
N ILE A 75 20.06 6.92 -16.06
CA ILE A 75 21.31 7.35 -16.72
C ILE A 75 21.96 8.49 -15.93
N ALA A 76 21.19 9.48 -15.50
CA ALA A 76 21.69 10.64 -14.76
C ALA A 76 22.00 10.35 -13.28
N ARG A 77 21.66 9.16 -12.76
CA ARG A 77 21.72 8.80 -11.33
C ARG A 77 20.88 9.76 -10.45
N GLU A 78 19.69 10.09 -10.93
CA GLU A 78 18.78 11.03 -10.29
C GLU A 78 17.55 10.32 -9.70
N ASN A 79 17.06 10.81 -8.55
CA ASN A 79 15.77 10.37 -8.03
C ASN A 79 14.61 11.03 -8.80
N CYS A 80 13.53 10.27 -9.01
CA CYS A 80 12.33 10.77 -9.70
C CYS A 80 11.03 10.44 -8.97
N LEU A 81 10.09 11.37 -9.06
CA LEU A 81 8.73 11.23 -8.57
C LEU A 81 7.80 11.29 -9.79
N LEU A 82 6.95 10.29 -9.97
CA LEU A 82 6.19 10.10 -11.20
C LEU A 82 4.73 9.78 -10.87
N GLU A 83 3.83 10.73 -11.12
CA GLU A 83 2.39 10.53 -10.97
C GLU A 83 1.78 10.04 -12.28
N SER A 84 1.10 8.89 -12.22
CA SER A 84 0.42 8.31 -13.38
C SER A 84 -0.91 7.67 -12.95
N PRO A 85 -2.06 8.09 -13.50
CA PRO A 85 -3.37 7.64 -13.01
C PRO A 85 -3.60 6.12 -13.02
N ALA A 86 -4.68 5.67 -12.38
CA ALA A 86 -5.06 4.26 -12.43
C ALA A 86 -5.37 3.82 -13.88
N GLY A 87 -5.10 2.55 -14.20
CA GLY A 87 -5.43 1.99 -15.52
C GLY A 87 -4.46 2.34 -16.65
N THR A 88 -3.34 3.03 -16.36
CA THR A 88 -2.37 3.45 -17.38
C THR A 88 -1.24 2.46 -17.66
N GLY A 89 -1.22 1.29 -17.01
CA GLY A 89 -0.13 0.32 -17.16
C GLY A 89 1.19 0.79 -16.53
N LYS A 90 1.11 1.54 -15.41
CA LYS A 90 2.26 1.99 -14.62
C LYS A 90 3.27 0.88 -14.37
N THR A 91 2.81 -0.20 -13.75
CA THR A 91 3.65 -1.31 -13.30
C THR A 91 4.46 -1.92 -14.45
N ALA A 92 3.82 -2.19 -15.58
CA ALA A 92 4.52 -2.67 -16.77
C ALA A 92 5.54 -1.67 -17.30
N THR A 93 5.20 -0.38 -17.30
CA THR A 93 6.11 0.70 -17.73
C THR A 93 7.34 0.79 -16.82
N LEU A 94 7.15 0.78 -15.50
CA LEU A 94 8.21 0.77 -14.49
C LEU A 94 9.14 -0.44 -14.65
N LEU A 95 8.55 -1.62 -14.70
CA LEU A 95 9.27 -2.89 -14.76
C LEU A 95 10.11 -3.00 -16.03
N CYS A 96 9.50 -2.75 -17.20
CA CYS A 96 10.21 -2.85 -18.48
C CYS A 96 11.32 -1.81 -18.60
N SER A 97 11.09 -0.57 -18.17
CA SER A 97 12.11 0.50 -18.26
C SER A 97 13.32 0.21 -17.37
N ALA A 98 13.09 -0.22 -16.13
CA ALA A 98 14.17 -0.52 -15.19
C ALA A 98 15.00 -1.74 -15.65
N LEU A 99 14.33 -2.79 -16.15
CA LEU A 99 15.00 -4.00 -16.64
C LEU A 99 15.75 -3.75 -17.96
N ALA A 100 15.16 -2.99 -18.89
CA ALA A 100 15.82 -2.56 -20.13
C ALA A 100 17.12 -1.81 -19.82
N TRP A 101 17.04 -0.84 -18.92
CA TRP A 101 18.20 -0.07 -18.49
C TRP A 101 19.28 -0.96 -17.85
N GLN A 102 18.90 -1.88 -16.96
CA GLN A 102 19.85 -2.78 -16.30
C GLN A 102 20.52 -3.77 -17.29
N GLN A 103 19.81 -4.22 -18.32
CA GLN A 103 20.38 -5.03 -19.40
C GLN A 103 21.37 -4.21 -20.25
N HIS A 104 21.03 -2.97 -20.56
CA HIS A 104 21.91 -2.04 -21.26
C HIS A 104 23.18 -1.73 -20.44
N GLU A 105 23.05 -1.42 -19.14
CA GLU A 105 24.20 -1.18 -18.25
C GLU A 105 25.10 -2.41 -18.13
N LYS A 106 24.51 -3.62 -18.08
CA LYS A 106 25.28 -4.88 -18.12
C LYS A 106 26.10 -4.99 -19.41
N ALA A 107 25.49 -4.74 -20.56
CA ALA A 107 26.18 -4.81 -21.84
C ALA A 107 27.34 -3.81 -21.91
N ASN A 108 27.15 -2.59 -21.38
CA ASN A 108 28.21 -1.58 -21.31
C ASN A 108 29.36 -2.02 -20.42
N LEU A 109 29.08 -2.56 -19.23
CA LEU A 109 30.11 -3.08 -18.32
C LEU A 109 30.87 -4.27 -18.92
N GLU A 110 30.20 -5.15 -19.66
CA GLU A 110 30.83 -6.26 -20.38
C GLU A 110 31.75 -5.77 -21.53
N LEU A 111 31.35 -4.71 -22.24
CA LEU A 111 32.19 -4.06 -23.25
C LEU A 111 33.42 -3.39 -22.63
N GLU A 112 33.26 -2.70 -21.49
CA GLU A 112 34.37 -2.07 -20.76
C GLU A 112 35.37 -3.09 -20.18
N CYS A 113 34.90 -4.29 -19.81
CA CYS A 113 35.74 -5.37 -19.29
C CYS A 113 36.45 -6.21 -20.38
N SER A 114 36.23 -5.89 -21.66
CA SER A 114 36.95 -6.52 -22.79
C SER A 114 38.40 -5.98 -22.85
N PRO A 115 39.44 -6.83 -22.96
CA PRO A 115 40.81 -6.38 -22.68
C PRO A 115 41.38 -5.49 -23.81
N PRO A 116 41.91 -4.28 -23.53
CA PRO A 116 43.05 -3.79 -24.26
C PRO A 116 44.30 -4.54 -23.75
N LYS A 117 45.19 -4.88 -24.67
CA LYS A 117 46.46 -5.56 -24.39
C LYS A 117 47.18 -4.97 -23.16
N LYS A 118 47.38 -5.80 -22.13
CA LYS A 118 48.36 -5.68 -21.02
C LYS A 118 48.55 -4.27 -20.42
N SER A 119 47.83 -3.98 -19.33
CA SER A 119 48.42 -3.34 -18.15
C SER A 119 47.52 -3.49 -16.93
N LYS A 120 48.14 -3.78 -15.78
CA LYS A 120 47.53 -4.10 -14.49
C LYS A 120 46.84 -2.88 -13.85
N THR A 121 45.75 -3.17 -13.12
CA THR A 121 45.18 -2.40 -12.00
C THR A 121 44.87 -0.93 -12.28
N SER A 122 43.62 -0.67 -12.71
CA SER A 122 42.96 0.62 -12.52
C SER A 122 41.85 0.45 -11.46
N VAL A 123 42.19 0.78 -10.21
CA VAL A 123 41.17 1.18 -9.24
C VAL A 123 40.74 2.58 -9.68
N ASN A 124 39.49 2.73 -10.13
CA ASN A 124 38.92 4.06 -10.36
C ASN A 124 38.93 4.82 -9.03
N GLN A 125 39.34 6.08 -9.07
CA GLN A 125 39.56 6.95 -7.89
C GLN A 125 38.30 7.25 -7.06
N ASN A 126 37.15 6.63 -7.38
CA ASN A 126 35.86 6.83 -6.70
C ASN A 126 35.36 5.61 -5.89
N GLY A 127 36.12 4.51 -5.81
CA GLY A 127 35.74 3.37 -4.97
C GLY A 127 34.43 2.65 -5.36
N GLU A 128 33.99 2.77 -6.62
CA GLU A 128 32.77 2.12 -7.11
C GLU A 128 33.05 0.69 -7.61
N SER A 129 32.17 -0.25 -7.25
CA SER A 129 32.23 -1.64 -7.75
C SER A 129 31.76 -1.71 -9.20
N SER A 130 32.47 -2.46 -10.05
CA SER A 130 32.12 -2.75 -11.46
C SER A 130 30.94 -3.74 -11.61
N GLN A 131 29.99 -3.67 -10.68
CA GLN A 131 28.88 -4.63 -10.60
C GLN A 131 27.61 -4.01 -11.20
N VAL A 132 26.88 -4.84 -11.95
CA VAL A 132 25.58 -4.42 -12.48
C VAL A 132 24.62 -4.10 -11.34
N PRO A 133 24.00 -2.91 -11.32
CA PRO A 133 23.07 -2.51 -10.26
C PRO A 133 21.91 -3.47 -10.08
N LEU A 134 21.61 -3.84 -8.83
CA LEU A 134 20.43 -4.59 -8.41
C LEU A 134 19.20 -3.68 -8.37
N ILE A 135 18.04 -4.19 -8.75
CA ILE A 135 16.76 -3.47 -8.66
C ILE A 135 15.98 -3.97 -7.45
N PHE A 136 15.66 -3.07 -6.52
CA PHE A 136 14.69 -3.32 -5.46
C PHE A 136 13.32 -2.77 -5.87
N TYR A 137 12.36 -3.66 -6.11
CA TYR A 137 10.99 -3.30 -6.47
C TYR A 137 10.07 -3.48 -5.26
N ALA A 138 9.78 -2.38 -4.58
CA ALA A 138 9.00 -2.38 -3.35
C ALA A 138 7.55 -1.96 -3.60
N THR A 139 6.62 -2.67 -2.97
CA THR A 139 5.18 -2.39 -2.97
C THR A 139 4.63 -2.27 -1.55
N ARG A 140 3.38 -1.79 -1.42
CA ARG A 140 2.71 -1.76 -0.11
C ARG A 140 2.36 -3.16 0.42
N THR A 141 1.96 -4.10 -0.46
CA THR A 141 1.42 -5.39 -0.04
C THR A 141 1.96 -6.54 -0.88
N LEU A 142 2.10 -7.71 -0.26
CA LEU A 142 2.55 -8.92 -0.97
C LEU A 142 1.61 -9.34 -2.11
N LYS A 143 0.30 -9.07 -2.00
CA LYS A 143 -0.66 -9.38 -3.07
C LYS A 143 -0.38 -8.62 -4.37
N HIS A 144 0.20 -7.41 -4.28
CA HIS A 144 0.61 -6.67 -5.48
C HIS A 144 1.84 -7.29 -6.13
N ILE A 145 2.71 -7.95 -5.35
CA ILE A 145 3.89 -8.64 -5.89
C ILE A 145 3.45 -9.75 -6.86
N ASP A 146 2.46 -10.56 -6.50
CA ASP A 146 1.96 -11.62 -7.39
C ASP A 146 1.50 -11.07 -8.75
N GLN A 147 0.84 -9.90 -8.75
CA GLN A 147 0.41 -9.22 -9.99
C GLN A 147 1.59 -8.70 -10.82
N ILE A 148 2.64 -8.21 -10.17
CA ILE A 148 3.86 -7.75 -10.83
C ILE A 148 4.63 -8.93 -11.44
N VAL A 149 4.71 -10.03 -10.71
CA VAL A 149 5.35 -11.27 -11.18
C VAL A 149 4.62 -11.79 -12.42
N ASP A 150 3.28 -11.74 -12.44
CA ASP A 150 2.51 -12.06 -13.65
C ASP A 150 2.88 -11.16 -14.82
N GLN A 151 3.05 -9.86 -14.60
CA GLN A 151 3.49 -8.95 -15.66
C GLN A 151 4.92 -9.24 -16.14
N LEU A 152 5.82 -9.66 -15.25
CA LEU A 152 7.16 -10.09 -15.61
C LEU A 152 7.13 -11.34 -16.50
N LYS A 153 6.33 -12.36 -16.14
CA LYS A 153 6.15 -13.60 -16.92
C LYS A 153 5.71 -13.35 -18.36
N HIS A 154 4.86 -12.34 -18.58
CA HIS A 154 4.35 -11.99 -19.91
C HIS A 154 5.22 -10.97 -20.65
N SER A 155 6.35 -10.55 -20.08
CA SER A 155 7.27 -9.60 -20.71
C SER A 155 8.43 -10.30 -21.41
N SER A 156 9.12 -9.57 -22.29
CA SER A 156 10.40 -10.03 -22.88
C SER A 156 11.54 -10.18 -21.84
N TYR A 157 11.29 -9.82 -20.58
CA TYR A 157 12.26 -9.87 -19.49
C TYR A 157 12.06 -11.06 -18.54
N THR A 158 11.22 -12.05 -18.91
CA THR A 158 10.88 -13.23 -18.08
C THR A 158 12.09 -14.07 -17.63
N ASP A 159 13.21 -14.00 -18.33
CA ASP A 159 14.44 -14.73 -18.00
C ASP A 159 15.31 -14.00 -16.96
N THR A 160 14.84 -12.87 -16.42
CA THR A 160 15.59 -12.12 -15.41
C THR A 160 15.57 -12.86 -14.07
N PRO A 161 16.74 -13.18 -13.48
CA PRO A 161 16.81 -13.76 -12.14
C PRO A 161 16.10 -12.87 -11.12
N MET A 162 15.09 -13.40 -10.44
CA MET A 162 14.31 -12.66 -9.45
C MET A 162 14.29 -13.33 -8.08
N ALA A 163 14.06 -12.54 -7.04
CA ALA A 163 13.74 -13.02 -5.70
C ALA A 163 12.54 -12.27 -5.11
N ILE A 164 11.82 -12.92 -4.19
CA ILE A 164 10.71 -12.32 -3.44
C ILE A 164 11.04 -12.38 -1.95
N LEU A 165 11.13 -11.23 -1.30
CA LEU A 165 11.27 -11.15 0.15
C LEU A 165 9.90 -11.13 0.82
N THR A 166 9.68 -12.09 1.71
CA THR A 166 8.44 -12.22 2.47
C THR A 166 8.70 -12.84 3.85
N SER A 167 7.72 -12.72 4.75
CA SER A 167 7.82 -13.29 6.10
C SER A 167 7.61 -14.81 6.08
N MET A 168 8.15 -15.50 7.09
CA MET A 168 7.91 -16.94 7.29
C MET A 168 6.43 -17.30 7.31
N VAL A 169 5.56 -16.44 7.86
CA VAL A 169 4.11 -16.66 7.89
C VAL A 169 3.53 -16.80 6.48
N ASN A 170 4.03 -16.01 5.54
CA ASN A 170 3.51 -15.99 4.18
C ASN A 170 4.18 -17.01 3.26
N SER A 171 5.43 -17.40 3.50
CA SER A 171 6.16 -18.39 2.69
C SER A 171 6.07 -19.81 3.22
N CYS A 172 5.81 -20.02 4.50
CA CYS A 172 5.78 -21.36 5.06
C CYS A 172 4.46 -22.08 4.71
N LYS A 173 4.53 -23.41 4.67
CA LYS A 173 3.44 -24.28 4.23
C LYS A 173 2.48 -24.66 5.36
N ASN A 174 2.97 -24.91 6.57
CA ASN A 174 2.05 -25.20 7.67
C ASN A 174 1.15 -23.96 7.80
N GLU A 175 -0.16 -24.13 7.78
CA GLU A 175 -1.09 -23.00 7.94
C GLU A 175 -0.93 -22.50 9.37
N PHE A 176 0.03 -21.60 9.58
CA PHE A 176 0.34 -21.05 10.88
C PHE A 176 -0.73 -20.02 11.22
N ASN A 177 -1.63 -20.36 12.15
CA ASN A 177 -1.83 -19.41 13.23
C ASN A 177 -0.46 -19.24 13.92
N ASP A 178 -0.05 -18.01 14.24
CA ASP A 178 1.24 -17.70 14.92
C ASP A 178 1.54 -18.63 16.13
N TYR A 179 0.50 -19.28 16.65
CA TYR A 179 0.48 -20.20 17.78
C TYR A 179 0.61 -21.70 17.45
N GLN A 180 0.30 -22.20 16.25
CA GLN A 180 0.17 -23.66 16.03
C GLN A 180 1.42 -24.37 15.48
N CYS A 181 2.59 -23.73 15.54
CA CYS A 181 3.85 -24.49 15.64
C CYS A 181 4.12 -24.95 17.09
N GLU A 182 3.13 -24.85 17.99
CA GLU A 182 3.21 -25.24 19.41
C GLU A 182 2.52 -26.58 19.69
N ASP A 183 1.51 -27.00 18.92
CA ASP A 183 0.76 -28.23 19.20
C ASP A 183 1.39 -29.47 18.54
N ALA A 184 2.70 -29.64 18.73
CA ALA A 184 3.37 -30.93 18.62
C ALA A 184 3.68 -31.46 20.03
N ASP A 185 2.63 -31.62 20.85
CA ASP A 185 2.67 -32.49 22.03
C ASP A 185 2.66 -34.00 21.64
N SER A 186 2.65 -34.29 20.34
CA SER A 186 3.07 -35.58 19.80
C SER A 186 4.48 -35.45 19.21
N ASP A 187 5.37 -36.36 19.61
CA ASP A 187 6.79 -36.43 19.25
C ASP A 187 7.12 -36.48 17.73
N GLU A 188 6.16 -36.28 16.84
CA GLU A 188 6.29 -36.53 15.39
C GLU A 188 6.27 -35.28 14.49
N HIS A 189 5.89 -34.08 14.95
CA HIS A 189 5.68 -32.92 14.07
C HIS A 189 6.58 -31.71 14.40
N PHE A 190 7.90 -31.90 14.27
CA PHE A 190 8.86 -30.80 14.21
C PHE A 190 8.74 -30.06 12.87
N CYS A 191 9.15 -28.78 12.82
CA CYS A 191 9.60 -28.20 11.56
C CYS A 191 10.83 -29.02 11.09
N GLN A 192 10.61 -30.00 10.21
CA GLN A 192 11.64 -30.94 9.74
C GLN A 192 12.79 -30.24 9.00
N TYR A 193 12.65 -28.96 8.69
CA TYR A 193 13.60 -28.15 7.92
C TYR A 193 14.68 -27.55 8.84
N ASN A 194 15.52 -28.42 9.41
CA ASN A 194 16.73 -28.01 10.11
C ASN A 194 17.77 -27.47 9.09
N PRO A 195 18.25 -26.21 9.18
CA PRO A 195 19.28 -25.68 8.29
C PRO A 195 20.58 -26.50 8.26
N GLU A 196 20.89 -27.28 9.30
CA GLU A 196 22.05 -28.19 9.31
C GLU A 196 21.80 -29.52 8.56
N ASN A 197 20.54 -29.93 8.37
CA ASN A 197 20.16 -31.15 7.63
C ASN A 197 19.54 -30.88 6.25
N LEU A 198 19.31 -29.61 5.90
CA LEU A 198 18.83 -29.20 4.58
C LEU A 198 19.97 -29.37 3.56
N LYS A 199 20.00 -30.52 2.88
CA LYS A 199 20.75 -30.63 1.62
C LYS A 199 20.12 -29.67 0.61
N TRP A 200 20.75 -28.52 0.40
CA TRP A 200 20.28 -27.50 -0.53
C TRP A 200 20.00 -28.11 -1.90
N CYS A 201 18.76 -27.98 -2.35
CA CYS A 201 18.40 -28.37 -3.69
C CYS A 201 19.04 -27.37 -4.65
N GLN A 202 20.09 -27.77 -5.34
CA GLN A 202 20.76 -26.95 -6.38
C GLN A 202 19.87 -26.68 -7.61
N HIS A 203 18.56 -26.99 -7.55
CA HIS A 203 17.69 -27.09 -8.71
C HIS A 203 17.20 -25.73 -9.22
N LEU A 204 17.04 -24.72 -8.35
CA LEU A 204 16.77 -23.34 -8.78
C LEU A 204 17.96 -22.71 -9.53
N ARG A 205 19.18 -23.26 -9.41
CA ARG A 205 20.38 -22.76 -10.13
C ARG A 205 20.45 -23.18 -11.60
N GLY A 206 19.41 -23.82 -12.16
CA GLY A 206 19.45 -24.32 -13.54
C GLY A 206 18.12 -24.57 -14.24
N GLN A 207 16.97 -24.26 -13.63
CA GLN A 207 15.70 -24.29 -14.36
C GLN A 207 15.57 -23.06 -15.26
N LYS A 208 15.01 -23.26 -16.46
CA LYS A 208 14.76 -22.20 -17.45
C LYS A 208 13.73 -21.18 -16.97
N ASP A 209 12.79 -21.60 -16.12
CA ASP A 209 11.73 -20.73 -15.60
C ASP A 209 12.17 -20.04 -14.30
N GLN A 210 12.87 -18.91 -14.43
CA GLN A 210 13.37 -18.14 -13.28
C GLN A 210 12.31 -17.24 -12.62
N THR A 211 11.08 -17.24 -13.16
CA THR A 211 9.99 -16.39 -12.69
C THR A 211 8.90 -17.24 -12.03
N TRP A 212 8.69 -17.07 -10.72
CA TRP A 212 7.76 -17.87 -9.91
C TRP A 212 7.00 -17.00 -8.91
N LYS A 213 5.76 -17.38 -8.59
CA LYS A 213 5.00 -16.82 -7.47
C LYS A 213 5.35 -17.54 -6.16
N ILE A 214 4.96 -16.94 -5.03
CA ILE A 214 5.11 -17.59 -3.72
C ILE A 214 4.31 -18.90 -3.67
N SER A 215 3.12 -18.94 -4.27
CA SER A 215 2.31 -20.16 -4.39
C SER A 215 3.04 -21.26 -5.17
N ASP A 216 3.62 -20.90 -6.31
CA ASP A 216 4.32 -21.84 -7.20
C ASP A 216 5.49 -22.50 -6.46
N LEU A 217 6.24 -21.71 -5.68
CA LEU A 217 7.36 -22.20 -4.87
C LEU A 217 6.90 -23.12 -3.72
N LYS A 218 5.78 -22.78 -3.05
CA LYS A 218 5.20 -23.65 -2.00
C LYS A 218 4.83 -25.02 -2.56
N ASP A 219 4.14 -25.05 -3.70
CA ASP A 219 3.71 -26.28 -4.37
C ASP A 219 4.92 -27.10 -4.83
N PHE A 220 5.96 -26.44 -5.35
CA PHE A 220 7.21 -27.09 -5.76
C PHE A 220 7.93 -27.76 -4.59
N CYS A 221 8.14 -27.04 -3.48
CA CYS A 221 8.79 -27.60 -2.29
C CYS A 221 7.98 -28.77 -1.72
N GLU A 222 6.63 -28.68 -1.73
CA GLU A 222 5.78 -29.78 -1.32
C GLU A 222 5.97 -31.04 -2.17
N LYS A 223 5.95 -30.91 -3.50
CA LYS A 223 6.15 -32.04 -4.41
C LYS A 223 7.54 -32.65 -4.24
N SER A 224 8.57 -31.81 -4.10
CA SER A 224 9.96 -32.25 -3.90
C SER A 224 10.13 -33.03 -2.60
N ASN A 225 9.50 -32.56 -1.51
CA ASN A 225 9.55 -33.22 -0.21
C ASN A 225 8.76 -34.54 -0.21
N LYS A 226 7.61 -34.61 -0.88
CA LYS A 226 6.82 -35.85 -1.03
C LYS A 226 7.56 -36.95 -1.79
N ASN A 227 8.38 -36.58 -2.77
CA ASN A 227 9.12 -37.53 -3.59
C ASN A 227 10.45 -38.00 -2.96
N ASN A 228 10.73 -37.65 -1.69
CA ASN A 228 11.95 -38.02 -0.95
C ASN A 228 13.29 -37.70 -1.68
N HIS A 229 13.28 -36.79 -2.65
CA HIS A 229 14.50 -36.43 -3.38
C HIS A 229 15.40 -35.51 -2.54
N PHE A 230 14.84 -34.44 -1.95
CA PHE A 230 15.54 -33.49 -1.06
C PHE A 230 14.53 -32.79 -0.13
N GLN A 231 14.93 -32.44 1.10
CA GLN A 231 14.15 -31.56 1.97
C GLN A 231 14.41 -30.10 1.56
N THR A 232 13.37 -29.38 1.18
CA THR A 232 13.42 -27.96 0.76
C THR A 232 12.39 -27.14 1.53
N CYS A 233 12.77 -25.92 1.92
CA CYS A 233 11.91 -25.00 2.65
C CYS A 233 11.70 -23.73 1.81
N PRO A 234 10.45 -23.39 1.43
CA PRO A 234 10.18 -22.22 0.59
C PRO A 234 10.81 -20.94 1.12
N TYR A 235 10.76 -20.70 2.44
CA TYR A 235 11.36 -19.51 3.04
C TYR A 235 12.87 -19.39 2.79
N PHE A 236 13.62 -20.48 2.97
CA PHE A 236 15.07 -20.46 2.78
C PHE A 236 15.45 -20.46 1.29
N GLU A 237 14.65 -21.08 0.42
CA GLU A 237 14.84 -20.97 -1.04
C GLU A 237 14.68 -19.52 -1.50
N LEU A 238 13.70 -18.77 -0.98
CA LEU A 238 13.56 -17.33 -1.24
C LEU A 238 14.80 -16.54 -0.83
N LEU A 239 15.40 -16.87 0.32
CA LEU A 239 16.60 -16.21 0.81
C LEU A 239 17.84 -16.59 -0.01
N ASP A 240 17.97 -17.82 -0.49
CA ASP A 240 19.08 -18.19 -1.39
C ASP A 240 18.95 -17.50 -2.75
N ALA A 241 17.72 -17.34 -3.26
CA ALA A 241 17.45 -16.65 -4.53
C ALA A 241 17.96 -15.19 -4.52
N VAL A 242 17.95 -14.51 -3.37
CA VAL A 242 18.47 -13.13 -3.22
C VAL A 242 19.92 -13.02 -3.70
N LYS A 243 20.76 -14.05 -3.48
CA LYS A 243 22.19 -14.01 -3.81
C LYS A 243 22.48 -13.88 -5.31
N ASN A 244 21.58 -14.36 -6.16
CA ASN A 244 21.74 -14.35 -7.62
C ASN A 244 20.70 -13.45 -8.32
N ALA A 245 19.83 -12.78 -7.55
CA ALA A 245 18.77 -11.96 -8.11
C ALA A 245 19.33 -10.70 -8.79
N ARG A 246 18.69 -10.32 -9.89
CA ARG A 246 18.85 -9.01 -10.55
C ARG A 246 17.72 -8.06 -10.20
N ILE A 247 16.58 -8.61 -9.78
CA ILE A 247 15.43 -7.87 -9.25
C ILE A 247 14.91 -8.55 -7.99
N ILE A 248 14.69 -7.77 -6.93
CA ILE A 248 14.12 -8.24 -5.66
C ILE A 248 12.78 -7.55 -5.46
N PHE A 249 11.71 -8.33 -5.37
CA PHE A 249 10.39 -7.86 -4.99
C PHE A 249 10.22 -7.92 -3.47
N CYS A 250 9.78 -6.83 -2.85
CA CYS A 250 9.57 -6.78 -1.41
C CYS A 250 8.46 -5.79 -1.01
N THR A 251 8.15 -5.73 0.28
CA THR A 251 7.35 -4.63 0.82
C THR A 251 8.23 -3.44 1.20
N TYR A 252 7.63 -2.25 1.35
CA TYR A 252 8.37 -1.05 1.78
C TYR A 252 9.17 -1.26 3.07
N SER A 253 8.66 -2.05 4.01
CA SER A 253 9.30 -2.29 5.31
C SER A 253 10.67 -2.95 5.19
N TYR A 254 10.88 -3.85 4.21
CA TYR A 254 12.19 -4.45 3.98
C TYR A 254 13.23 -3.42 3.55
N LEU A 255 12.80 -2.38 2.83
CA LEU A 255 13.70 -1.32 2.40
C LEU A 255 13.81 -0.19 3.40
N LEU A 256 12.80 0.10 4.23
CA LEU A 256 12.84 1.25 5.15
C LEU A 256 13.29 0.88 6.58
N LYS A 257 13.25 -0.39 6.97
CA LYS A 257 13.79 -0.81 8.29
C LYS A 257 15.26 -1.22 8.16
N ALA A 258 16.16 -0.45 8.76
CA ALA A 258 17.61 -0.68 8.67
C ALA A 258 18.02 -2.05 9.22
N ASN A 259 17.50 -2.44 10.38
CA ASN A 259 17.72 -3.76 10.98
C ASN A 259 17.35 -4.93 10.04
N MET A 260 16.25 -4.81 9.28
CA MET A 260 15.83 -5.83 8.31
C MET A 260 16.78 -5.91 7.12
N ARG A 261 17.25 -4.77 6.60
CA ARG A 261 18.24 -4.73 5.51
C ARG A 261 19.55 -5.35 5.94
N GLU A 262 20.03 -5.04 7.14
CA GLU A 262 21.28 -5.58 7.69
C GLU A 262 21.20 -7.09 7.93
N ALA A 263 20.08 -7.59 8.47
CA ALA A 263 19.88 -9.01 8.68
C ALA A 263 19.88 -9.82 7.37
N LEU A 264 19.49 -9.18 6.26
CA LEU A 264 19.41 -9.79 4.92
C LEU A 264 20.55 -9.37 3.99
N ASP A 265 21.54 -8.63 4.50
CA ASP A 265 22.69 -8.10 3.73
C ASP A 265 22.28 -7.30 2.47
N LEU A 266 21.21 -6.49 2.59
CA LEU A 266 20.68 -5.69 1.48
C LEU A 266 21.39 -4.34 1.41
N HIS A 267 22.34 -4.21 0.49
CA HIS A 267 23.02 -2.95 0.22
C HIS A 267 22.27 -2.09 -0.81
N LEU A 268 22.06 -0.82 -0.50
CA LEU A 268 21.41 0.13 -1.41
C LEU A 268 22.40 0.90 -2.30
N ASN A 269 23.68 0.98 -1.91
CA ASN A 269 24.69 1.73 -2.66
C ASN A 269 24.82 1.22 -4.10
N ASN A 270 24.86 2.16 -5.07
CA ASN A 270 24.86 1.90 -6.52
C ASN A 270 23.67 1.06 -7.05
N ASN A 271 22.65 0.77 -6.23
CA ASN A 271 21.47 0.00 -6.62
C ASN A 271 20.23 0.90 -6.83
N ILE A 272 19.24 0.38 -7.55
CA ILE A 272 18.00 1.11 -7.88
C ILE A 272 16.92 0.73 -6.88
N VAL A 273 16.19 1.72 -6.38
CA VAL A 273 15.04 1.53 -5.49
C VAL A 273 13.78 2.05 -6.15
N ILE A 274 12.77 1.20 -6.31
CA ILE A 274 11.47 1.52 -6.89
C ILE A 274 10.40 1.35 -5.81
N PHE A 275 9.63 2.41 -5.54
CA PHE A 275 8.42 2.36 -4.73
C PHE A 275 7.19 2.50 -5.66
N ASP A 276 6.51 1.38 -5.92
CA ASP A 276 5.25 1.37 -6.67
C ASP A 276 4.05 1.57 -5.73
N GLU A 277 3.03 2.29 -6.20
CA GLU A 277 1.92 2.82 -5.38
C GLU A 277 2.36 3.62 -4.14
N GLY A 278 3.44 4.40 -4.30
CA GLY A 278 4.17 5.11 -3.25
C GLY A 278 3.44 6.24 -2.52
N HIS A 279 2.12 6.40 -2.68
CA HIS A 279 1.34 7.41 -1.95
C HIS A 279 1.29 7.15 -0.42
N ASN A 280 1.66 5.94 0.03
CA ASN A 280 1.73 5.57 1.45
C ASN A 280 3.16 5.58 2.02
N VAL A 281 4.18 5.94 1.25
CA VAL A 281 5.58 5.92 1.73
C VAL A 281 5.73 6.81 2.96
N GLU A 282 5.16 8.03 2.97
CA GLU A 282 5.14 8.93 4.14
C GLU A 282 4.59 8.22 5.39
N ASN A 283 3.44 7.53 5.25
CA ASN A 283 2.79 6.84 6.36
C ASN A 283 3.63 5.67 6.88
N VAL A 284 4.29 4.91 5.99
CA VAL A 284 5.16 3.82 6.41
C VAL A 284 6.40 4.36 7.12
N CYS A 285 6.97 5.48 6.66
CA CYS A 285 8.04 6.18 7.37
C CYS A 285 7.63 6.54 8.80
N TYR A 286 6.44 7.13 8.99
CA TYR A 286 5.93 7.41 10.33
C TYR A 286 5.76 6.17 11.20
N GLN A 287 5.26 5.07 10.63
CA GLN A 287 5.04 3.82 11.36
C GLN A 287 6.34 3.15 11.84
N ILE A 288 7.46 3.33 11.12
CA ILE A 288 8.74 2.74 11.51
C ILE A 288 9.57 3.63 12.43
N SER A 289 9.32 4.94 12.43
CA SER A 289 10.04 5.90 13.28
C SER A 289 9.23 6.36 14.48
N SER A 290 7.99 5.89 14.65
CA SER A 290 7.13 6.19 15.80
C SER A 290 6.71 4.90 16.48
N THR A 291 6.44 4.98 17.77
CA THR A 291 5.83 3.86 18.50
C THR A 291 4.32 3.83 18.24
N PRO A 292 3.71 2.66 17.97
CA PRO A 292 2.25 2.52 17.94
C PRO A 292 1.59 2.95 19.26
N GLU A 293 0.30 3.26 19.19
CA GLU A 293 -0.53 3.41 20.39
C GLU A 293 -0.49 2.10 21.20
N ASP A 294 -0.46 2.21 22.52
CA ASP A 294 -0.33 1.11 23.49
C ASP A 294 0.87 0.15 23.28
N PHE A 295 1.93 0.63 22.63
CA PHE A 295 3.16 -0.14 22.45
C PHE A 295 4.02 -0.14 23.73
N LEU A 296 4.53 1.03 24.16
CA LEU A 296 5.37 1.16 25.37
C LEU A 296 4.52 1.37 26.62
N THR A 297 3.75 0.35 26.99
CA THR A 297 2.99 0.36 28.26
C THR A 297 3.74 -0.35 29.38
N TYR A 298 3.46 0.07 30.62
CA TYR A 298 3.99 -0.60 31.80
C TYR A 298 3.64 -2.10 31.83
N THR A 299 2.42 -2.44 31.40
CA THR A 299 1.92 -3.82 31.30
C THR A 299 2.76 -4.65 30.33
N ASN A 300 2.94 -4.19 29.10
CA ASN A 300 3.71 -4.89 28.07
C ASN A 300 5.17 -5.09 28.51
N LEU A 301 5.80 -4.03 29.03
CA LEU A 301 7.18 -4.10 29.50
C LEU A 301 7.33 -5.08 30.67
N THR A 302 6.38 -5.11 31.61
CA THR A 302 6.39 -6.04 32.75
C THR A 302 6.21 -7.48 32.30
N ASN A 303 5.25 -7.73 31.41
CA ASN A 303 5.01 -9.06 30.85
C ASN A 303 6.23 -9.58 30.10
N PHE A 304 6.78 -8.79 29.17
CA PHE A 304 7.95 -9.19 28.39
C PHE A 304 9.20 -9.36 29.26
N THR A 305 9.43 -8.47 30.24
CA THR A 305 10.54 -8.63 31.18
C THR A 305 10.41 -9.94 31.97
N SER A 306 9.21 -10.25 32.48
CA SER A 306 8.98 -11.45 33.30
C SER A 306 9.18 -12.75 32.49
N ILE A 307 8.76 -12.76 31.22
CA ILE A 307 8.99 -13.87 30.29
C ILE A 307 10.51 -14.10 30.11
N LEU A 308 11.27 -13.05 29.78
CA LEU A 308 12.71 -13.19 29.53
C LEU A 308 13.53 -13.49 30.81
N GLU A 309 13.10 -13.01 31.97
CA GLU A 309 13.74 -13.33 33.26
C GLU A 309 13.54 -14.79 33.66
N SER A 310 12.35 -15.35 33.41
CA SER A 310 12.07 -16.79 33.51
C SER A 310 13.08 -17.57 32.67
N ASP A 311 13.29 -17.15 31.42
CA ASP A 311 14.19 -17.82 30.49
C ASP A 311 15.65 -17.75 30.95
N LEU A 312 16.08 -16.59 31.46
CA LEU A 312 17.43 -16.39 32.00
C LEU A 312 17.75 -17.23 33.25
N ASN A 313 16.77 -17.41 34.14
CA ASN A 313 16.96 -18.05 35.44
C ASN A 313 16.75 -19.57 35.44
N SER A 314 16.27 -20.13 34.33
CA SER A 314 16.02 -21.56 34.21
C SER A 314 17.32 -22.38 34.18
N SER A 315 17.54 -23.18 35.22
CA SER A 315 18.73 -24.05 35.39
C SER A 315 18.80 -25.22 34.40
N THR A 316 17.65 -25.56 33.82
CA THR A 316 17.38 -26.67 32.89
C THR A 316 17.70 -26.33 31.45
N VAL A 317 18.15 -25.11 31.19
CA VAL A 317 18.30 -24.58 29.84
C VAL A 317 19.76 -24.50 29.43
N SER A 318 20.07 -25.24 28.38
CA SER A 318 21.28 -25.16 27.57
C SER A 318 21.31 -23.85 26.75
N VAL A 319 21.02 -22.69 27.35
CA VAL A 319 21.33 -21.40 26.70
C VAL A 319 22.84 -21.42 26.59
N SER A 320 23.37 -21.58 25.37
CA SER A 320 24.80 -21.52 25.14
C SER A 320 25.34 -20.25 25.81
N LEU A 321 26.51 -20.31 26.44
CA LEU A 321 27.10 -19.16 27.16
C LEU A 321 27.08 -17.88 26.29
N GLU A 322 27.18 -18.05 24.97
CA GLU A 322 27.11 -17.01 23.94
C GLU A 322 25.76 -16.25 23.87
N LYS A 323 24.64 -16.87 24.28
CA LYS A 323 23.28 -16.29 24.17
C LYS A 323 22.77 -15.67 25.47
N LYS A 324 23.35 -16.01 26.63
CA LYS A 324 22.93 -15.45 27.93
C LYS A 324 23.17 -13.96 28.02
N GLU A 325 24.31 -13.48 27.53
CA GLU A 325 24.66 -12.06 27.58
C GLU A 325 23.78 -11.19 26.66
N PRO A 326 23.53 -11.56 25.38
CA PRO A 326 22.55 -10.87 24.55
C PRO A 326 21.17 -10.75 25.20
N LEU A 327 20.68 -11.83 25.81
CA LEU A 327 19.38 -11.86 26.46
C LEU A 327 19.34 -10.93 27.69
N ARG A 328 20.42 -10.90 28.50
CA ARG A 328 20.56 -9.96 29.62
C ARG A 328 20.49 -8.50 29.18
N VAL A 329 21.14 -8.14 28.08
CA VAL A 329 21.10 -6.77 27.53
C VAL A 329 19.67 -6.36 27.15
N VAL A 330 18.90 -7.28 26.54
CA VAL A 330 17.49 -7.04 26.21
C VAL A 330 16.64 -6.85 27.47
N VAL A 331 16.78 -7.76 28.45
CA VAL A 331 16.05 -7.66 29.73
C VAL A 331 16.36 -6.35 30.45
N GLU A 332 17.63 -5.96 30.52
CA GLU A 332 18.02 -4.71 31.17
C GLU A 332 17.44 -3.49 30.45
N THR A 333 17.41 -3.51 29.12
CA THR A 333 16.77 -2.44 28.35
C THR A 333 15.28 -2.32 28.67
N LEU A 334 14.55 -3.44 28.70
CA LEU A 334 13.12 -3.43 29.03
C LEU A 334 12.86 -2.96 30.47
N LYS A 335 13.73 -3.35 31.42
CA LYS A 335 13.70 -2.84 32.81
C LYS A 335 13.91 -1.35 32.88
N ASN A 336 14.86 -0.81 32.12
CA ASN A 336 15.12 0.63 32.08
C ASN A 336 13.88 1.40 31.62
N PHE A 337 13.21 0.96 30.55
CA PHE A 337 11.92 1.54 30.13
C PHE A 337 10.82 1.37 31.19
N ARG A 338 10.69 0.19 31.81
CA ARG A 338 9.68 -0.06 32.85
C ARG A 338 9.88 0.86 34.06
N ASN A 339 11.11 0.97 34.55
CA ASN A 339 11.46 1.79 35.70
C ASN A 339 11.30 3.28 35.37
N PHE A 340 11.63 3.70 34.15
CA PHE A 340 11.39 5.05 33.65
C PHE A 340 9.90 5.40 33.66
N LEU A 341 9.05 4.53 33.10
CA LEU A 341 7.59 4.72 33.12
C LEU A 341 7.05 4.80 34.55
N LEU A 342 7.51 3.93 35.45
CA LEU A 342 7.08 3.94 36.84
C LEU A 342 7.47 5.26 37.52
N ALA A 343 8.70 5.74 37.34
CA ALA A 343 9.15 7.01 37.89
C ALA A 343 8.31 8.18 37.38
N LEU A 344 8.04 8.23 36.06
CA LEU A 344 7.19 9.26 35.47
C LEU A 344 5.75 9.21 35.97
N SER A 345 5.19 8.01 36.17
CA SER A 345 3.82 7.84 36.68
C SER A 345 3.63 8.38 38.11
N CYS A 346 4.70 8.42 38.90
CA CYS A 346 4.68 9.03 40.24
C CYS A 346 4.73 10.56 40.20
N ILE A 347 5.18 11.15 39.09
CA ILE A 347 5.37 12.60 38.92
C ILE A 347 4.17 13.23 38.22
N PHE A 348 3.62 12.56 37.21
CA PHE A 348 2.58 13.10 36.34
C PHE A 348 1.28 12.31 36.48
N SER A 349 0.22 13.00 36.91
CA SER A 349 -1.14 12.44 37.04
C SER A 349 -2.01 12.67 35.80
N GLU A 350 -1.61 13.57 34.90
CA GLU A 350 -2.32 13.89 33.65
C GLU A 350 -1.41 13.67 32.42
N PRO A 351 -1.99 13.43 31.23
CA PRO A 351 -1.21 13.31 30.01
C PRO A 351 -0.35 14.55 29.76
N VAL A 352 0.94 14.34 29.49
CA VAL A 352 1.92 15.43 29.38
C VAL A 352 2.87 15.20 28.21
N GLU A 353 3.24 16.29 27.53
CA GLU A 353 4.37 16.31 26.58
C GLU A 353 5.69 16.36 27.37
N ILE A 354 6.58 15.41 27.13
CA ILE A 354 7.94 15.42 27.66
C ILE A 354 8.84 16.04 26.59
N PHE A 355 9.55 17.11 26.96
CA PHE A 355 10.52 17.72 26.04
C PHE A 355 11.63 16.72 25.72
N PHE A 356 12.07 16.73 24.46
CA PHE A 356 13.01 15.74 23.94
C PHE A 356 14.33 15.68 24.74
N GLN A 357 14.92 16.83 25.07
CA GLN A 357 16.15 16.87 25.86
C GLN A 357 15.96 16.35 27.30
N ASP A 358 14.81 16.64 27.91
CA ASP A 358 14.46 16.13 29.24
C ASP A 358 14.29 14.62 29.20
N PHE A 359 13.60 14.09 28.19
CA PHE A 359 13.48 12.65 27.97
C PHE A 359 14.87 11.99 27.86
N LEU A 360 15.77 12.52 27.02
CA LEU A 360 17.10 11.95 26.88
C LEU A 360 17.88 11.98 28.19
N ASN A 361 17.83 13.10 28.92
CA ASN A 361 18.54 13.26 30.20
C ASN A 361 17.98 12.30 31.27
N TRP A 362 16.66 12.25 31.43
CA TRP A 362 16.02 11.39 32.42
C TRP A 362 16.16 9.91 32.05
N PHE A 363 16.07 9.56 30.77
CA PHE A 363 16.27 8.18 30.33
C PHE A 363 17.73 7.75 30.49
N ALA A 364 18.69 8.63 30.21
CA ALA A 364 20.10 8.39 30.50
C ALA A 364 20.36 8.12 31.99
N SER A 365 19.60 8.73 32.89
CA SER A 365 19.71 8.45 34.33
C SER A 365 19.34 7.01 34.71
N THR A 366 18.59 6.28 33.87
CA THR A 366 18.32 4.84 34.04
C THR A 366 19.52 3.94 33.68
N GLY A 367 20.61 4.52 33.17
CA GLY A 367 21.77 3.78 32.69
C GLY A 367 21.69 3.36 31.22
N PHE A 368 20.71 3.88 30.46
CA PHE A 368 20.61 3.67 29.01
C PHE A 368 21.10 4.88 28.23
N GLY A 369 22.19 4.72 27.47
CA GLY A 369 22.70 5.73 26.56
C GLY A 369 23.10 5.18 25.18
N PRO A 370 23.81 5.98 24.36
CA PRO A 370 24.23 5.58 23.00
C PRO A 370 25.06 4.28 22.97
N SER A 371 25.90 4.08 23.99
CA SER A 371 26.70 2.84 24.12
C SER A 371 25.82 1.62 24.38
N ASN A 372 24.76 1.74 25.20
CA ASN A 372 23.78 0.68 25.43
C ASN A 372 22.98 0.38 24.16
N LEU A 373 22.61 1.39 23.38
CA LEU A 373 21.92 1.19 22.10
C LEU A 373 22.77 0.35 21.13
N SER A 374 24.06 0.64 21.02
CA SER A 374 24.98 -0.16 20.19
C SER A 374 25.10 -1.62 20.68
N LYS A 375 25.07 -1.84 22.00
CA LYS A 375 25.05 -3.19 22.59
C LYS A 375 23.73 -3.89 22.30
N LEU A 376 22.61 -3.20 22.47
CA LEU A 376 21.26 -3.71 22.18
C LEU A 376 21.15 -4.15 20.72
N ARG A 377 21.65 -3.35 19.77
CA ARG A 377 21.68 -3.71 18.35
C ARG A 377 22.44 -5.01 18.09
N LYS A 378 23.66 -5.12 18.63
CA LYS A 378 24.47 -6.35 18.51
C LYS A 378 23.75 -7.55 19.12
N SER A 379 23.21 -7.40 20.33
CA SER A 379 22.46 -8.44 21.02
C SER A 379 21.21 -8.87 20.26
N TYR A 380 20.45 -7.90 19.73
CA TYR A 380 19.26 -8.15 18.92
C TYR A 380 19.60 -8.94 17.65
N ASN A 381 20.64 -8.54 16.92
CA ASN A 381 21.06 -9.25 15.71
C ASN A 381 21.45 -10.71 16.00
N ILE A 382 22.15 -10.97 17.12
CA ILE A 382 22.50 -12.34 17.55
C ILE A 382 21.24 -13.15 17.87
N LEU A 383 20.29 -12.56 18.59
CA LEU A 383 19.04 -13.24 18.99
C LEU A 383 18.10 -13.47 17.81
N ASN A 384 17.99 -12.49 16.90
CA ASN A 384 17.09 -12.53 15.74
C ASN A 384 17.59 -13.49 14.65
N ASN A 385 18.91 -13.58 14.45
CA ASN A 385 19.53 -14.50 13.51
C ASN A 385 19.71 -15.91 14.07
N CYS A 386 19.25 -16.18 15.30
CA CYS A 386 19.34 -17.50 15.90
C CYS A 386 18.34 -18.45 15.23
N PRO A 387 18.79 -19.51 14.54
CA PRO A 387 17.90 -20.42 13.80
C PRO A 387 17.01 -21.27 14.73
N TYR A 388 17.36 -21.39 16.01
CA TYR A 388 16.67 -22.22 17.00
C TYR A 388 16.06 -21.38 18.14
N PRO A 389 14.83 -21.68 18.59
CA PRO A 389 14.29 -21.16 19.84
C PRO A 389 15.20 -21.53 21.02
N ILE A 390 15.28 -20.67 22.03
CA ILE A 390 16.00 -20.94 23.27
C ILE A 390 15.18 -21.95 24.09
N GLU A 391 15.60 -23.22 24.18
CA GLU A 391 14.86 -24.27 24.90
C GLU A 391 14.45 -23.81 26.32
N THR A 392 13.24 -24.12 26.79
CA THR A 392 12.84 -23.93 28.20
C THR A 392 12.09 -25.15 28.71
N ASN A 393 12.39 -25.58 29.93
CA ASN A 393 11.61 -26.48 30.80
C ASN A 393 10.70 -27.54 30.16
N GLY A 394 11.18 -28.34 29.20
CA GLY A 394 10.38 -29.43 28.59
C GLY A 394 9.13 -28.98 27.81
N ARG A 395 8.82 -27.68 27.79
CA ARG A 395 7.91 -26.99 26.88
C ARG A 395 8.76 -25.99 26.12
N ARG A 396 9.26 -26.39 24.94
CA ARG A 396 10.28 -25.66 24.18
C ARG A 396 10.08 -24.14 24.21
N GLY A 397 10.87 -23.51 25.07
CA GLY A 397 10.99 -22.08 25.21
C GLY A 397 11.09 -21.34 23.90
N LYS A 398 10.11 -20.49 23.71
CA LYS A 398 10.21 -19.39 22.79
C LYS A 398 10.60 -18.21 23.68
N VAL A 399 11.78 -17.62 23.47
CA VAL A 399 11.76 -16.16 23.52
C VAL A 399 10.69 -15.79 22.49
N SER A 400 9.53 -15.35 22.97
CA SER A 400 8.37 -15.20 22.09
C SER A 400 8.79 -14.32 20.93
N ARG A 401 8.54 -14.76 19.69
CA ARG A 401 8.80 -13.94 18.49
C ARG A 401 8.14 -12.58 18.61
N GLU A 402 7.08 -12.49 19.40
CA GLU A 402 6.44 -11.25 19.82
C GLU A 402 7.38 -10.31 20.58
N VAL A 403 8.17 -10.82 21.53
CA VAL A 403 9.17 -10.03 22.28
C VAL A 403 10.29 -9.59 21.36
N LEU A 404 10.80 -10.46 20.48
CA LEU A 404 11.82 -10.05 19.51
C LEU A 404 11.28 -9.03 18.50
N ARG A 405 10.04 -9.17 18.05
CA ARG A 405 9.38 -8.16 17.20
C ARG A 405 9.27 -6.83 17.94
N PHE A 406 8.80 -6.86 19.19
CA PHE A 406 8.72 -5.69 20.06
C PHE A 406 10.08 -5.00 20.23
N VAL A 407 11.12 -5.76 20.57
CA VAL A 407 12.47 -5.22 20.76
C VAL A 407 13.05 -4.69 19.45
N GLY A 408 12.78 -5.35 18.32
CA GLY A 408 13.22 -4.91 17.00
C GLY A 408 12.54 -3.62 16.53
N ASP A 409 11.23 -3.48 16.77
CA ASP A 409 10.48 -2.27 16.48
C ASP A 409 10.90 -1.11 17.40
N LEU A 410 11.10 -1.39 18.69
CA LEU A 410 11.65 -0.43 19.64
C LEU A 410 13.06 0.02 19.24
N LEU A 411 13.95 -0.92 18.92
CA LEU A 411 15.32 -0.63 18.47
C LEU A 411 15.30 0.31 17.26
N GLY A 412 14.44 0.06 16.27
CA GLY A 412 14.32 0.92 15.09
C GLY A 412 13.95 2.37 15.44
N VAL A 413 13.00 2.58 16.36
CA VAL A 413 12.65 3.93 16.83
C VAL A 413 13.81 4.57 17.60
N LEU A 414 14.48 3.81 18.48
CA LEU A 414 15.62 4.32 19.25
C LEU A 414 16.81 4.68 18.37
N GLU A 415 17.06 3.92 17.31
CA GLU A 415 18.09 4.23 16.33
C GLU A 415 17.85 5.60 15.70
N PHE A 416 16.62 5.91 15.27
CA PHE A 416 16.31 7.25 14.74
C PHE A 416 16.40 8.36 15.78
N LEU A 417 16.08 8.08 17.05
CA LEU A 417 16.19 9.07 18.14
C LEU A 417 17.66 9.43 18.45
N TRP A 418 18.55 8.43 18.48
CA TRP A 418 19.96 8.55 18.91
C TRP A 418 20.97 8.58 17.73
N GLU A 419 20.51 8.66 16.48
CA GLU A 419 21.37 8.64 15.29
C GLU A 419 22.32 9.87 15.24
N GLY A 420 23.61 9.61 15.48
CA GLY A 420 24.77 10.44 15.07
C GLY A 420 24.76 11.94 15.40
N ASP A 421 25.60 12.72 14.70
CA ASP A 421 25.82 14.19 14.84
C ASP A 421 24.57 15.07 14.61
N THR A 422 23.37 14.48 14.64
CA THR A 422 22.07 15.07 14.34
C THR A 422 21.14 15.20 15.55
N TYR A 423 21.61 15.02 16.79
CA TYR A 423 20.81 15.21 18.02
C TYR A 423 20.00 16.51 18.02
N SER A 424 20.61 17.62 17.63
CA SER A 424 19.95 18.94 17.56
C SER A 424 18.91 19.03 16.43
N ARG A 425 19.10 18.28 15.34
CA ARG A 425 18.14 18.21 14.23
C ARG A 425 16.90 17.42 14.67
N ASN A 426 17.10 16.29 15.33
CA ASN A 426 16.02 15.38 15.73
C ASN A 426 15.14 15.93 16.86
N GLU A 427 15.66 16.81 17.72
CA GLU A 427 14.87 17.45 18.80
C GLU A 427 13.57 18.08 18.29
N SER A 428 13.63 18.73 17.13
CA SER A 428 12.47 19.38 16.51
C SER A 428 11.51 18.41 15.80
N GLU A 429 11.99 17.21 15.48
CA GLU A 429 11.34 16.22 14.62
C GLU A 429 10.53 15.19 15.40
N PHE A 430 10.80 15.01 16.71
CA PHE A 430 10.08 14.07 17.56
C PHE A 430 9.25 14.76 18.63
N LYS A 431 8.15 14.11 19.00
CA LYS A 431 7.30 14.48 20.14
C LYS A 431 7.11 13.28 21.03
N ILE A 432 7.25 13.47 22.34
CA ILE A 432 7.19 12.39 23.32
C ILE A 432 6.06 12.72 24.28
N PHE A 433 5.12 11.80 24.42
CA PHE A 433 3.96 11.96 25.26
C PHE A 433 3.89 10.84 26.28
N LEU A 434 3.62 11.22 27.52
CA LEU A 434 3.23 10.28 28.56
C LEU A 434 1.71 10.38 28.70
N THR A 435 1.02 9.26 28.52
CA THR A 435 -0.41 9.15 28.83
C THR A 435 -0.53 8.36 30.13
N SER A 436 -1.04 9.00 31.18
CA SER A 436 -1.09 8.47 32.56
C SER A 436 -2.51 8.17 33.02
N ALA A 437 -3.32 7.54 32.16
CA ALA A 437 -4.68 7.16 32.53
C ALA A 437 -4.65 5.82 33.29
N LEU A 438 -4.80 5.85 34.62
CA LEU A 438 -4.92 4.62 35.42
C LEU A 438 -5.97 3.66 34.81
N PRO A 439 -5.68 2.36 34.68
CA PRO A 439 -4.57 1.63 35.32
C PRO A 439 -3.25 1.59 34.51
N GLU A 440 -3.16 2.25 33.35
CA GLU A 440 -2.06 2.03 32.41
C GLU A 440 -1.29 3.32 32.07
N VAL A 441 0.04 3.22 32.15
CA VAL A 441 0.96 4.31 31.80
C VAL A 441 1.60 3.95 30.46
N ASN A 442 1.48 4.84 29.49
CA ASN A 442 1.95 4.64 28.11
C ASN A 442 2.90 5.78 27.71
N LEU A 443 4.05 5.44 27.13
CA LEU A 443 4.96 6.40 26.50
C LEU A 443 4.85 6.33 24.98
N GLN A 444 4.37 7.40 24.35
CA GLN A 444 4.29 7.51 22.91
C GLN A 444 5.39 8.39 22.36
N ILE A 445 6.22 7.83 21.47
CA ILE A 445 7.26 8.55 20.73
C ILE A 445 6.75 8.71 19.30
N LEU A 446 6.50 9.95 18.90
CA LEU A 446 5.92 10.28 17.61
C LEU A 446 6.91 11.07 16.76
N CYS A 447 7.26 10.54 15.59
CA CYS A 447 8.06 11.23 14.59
C CYS A 447 7.16 12.12 13.73
N MET A 448 7.45 13.42 13.68
CA MET A 448 6.69 14.41 12.92
C MET A 448 7.20 14.56 11.48
N ASN A 449 8.42 14.11 11.17
CA ASN A 449 9.01 14.24 9.83
C ASN A 449 9.39 12.88 9.23
N PRO A 450 8.74 12.45 8.13
CA PRO A 450 9.01 11.14 7.54
C PRO A 450 10.38 11.10 6.86
N GLY A 451 10.97 12.25 6.55
CA GLY A 451 12.32 12.37 6.00
C GLY A 451 13.40 11.83 6.93
N VAL A 452 13.19 11.80 8.25
CA VAL A 452 14.12 11.15 9.20
C VAL A 452 14.33 9.69 8.80
N ALA A 453 13.23 8.95 8.58
CA ALA A 453 13.29 7.56 8.18
C ALA A 453 13.58 7.36 6.69
N PHE A 454 13.27 8.33 5.82
CA PHE A 454 13.49 8.18 4.38
C PHE A 454 14.90 8.58 3.94
N GLN A 455 15.63 9.38 4.73
CA GLN A 455 16.95 9.93 4.36
C GLN A 455 18.00 8.85 4.07
N GLN A 456 17.93 7.68 4.73
CA GLN A 456 18.73 6.49 4.42
C GLN A 456 18.58 5.97 2.98
N MET A 457 17.54 6.34 2.23
CA MET A 457 17.39 5.98 0.82
C MET A 457 18.33 6.79 -0.10
N ASN A 458 18.89 7.90 0.39
CA ASN A 458 19.74 8.79 -0.40
C ASN A 458 21.07 8.15 -0.84
N VAL A 459 21.45 7.02 -0.26
CA VAL A 459 22.64 6.25 -0.69
C VAL A 459 22.38 5.42 -1.96
N ALA A 460 21.12 5.25 -2.37
CA ALA A 460 20.78 4.52 -3.59
C ALA A 460 21.26 5.27 -4.83
N ARG A 461 21.51 4.54 -5.92
CA ARG A 461 21.86 5.16 -7.22
C ARG A 461 20.72 6.04 -7.71
N SER A 462 19.50 5.55 -7.59
CA SER A 462 18.28 6.26 -7.98
C SER A 462 17.10 5.71 -7.21
N VAL A 463 16.28 6.61 -6.66
CA VAL A 463 15.00 6.31 -6.02
C VAL A 463 13.87 6.77 -6.93
N ILE A 464 13.05 5.83 -7.37
CA ILE A 464 11.89 6.05 -8.23
C ILE A 464 10.63 5.83 -7.41
N ILE A 465 9.79 6.85 -7.27
CA ILE A 465 8.49 6.72 -6.60
C ILE A 465 7.39 6.96 -7.62
N THR A 466 6.49 5.99 -7.75
CA THR A 466 5.33 6.06 -8.65
C THR A 466 4.02 5.84 -7.91
N SER A 467 2.97 6.56 -8.31
CA SER A 467 1.61 6.32 -7.82
C SER A 467 0.58 7.10 -8.63
N GLY A 468 -0.69 6.68 -8.57
CA GLY A 468 -1.80 7.40 -9.20
C GLY A 468 -2.25 8.68 -8.51
N THR A 469 -1.76 8.97 -7.30
CA THR A 469 -2.27 10.05 -6.45
C THR A 469 -1.16 10.77 -5.69
N LEU A 470 -0.03 11.07 -6.33
CA LEU A 470 1.11 11.75 -5.70
C LEU A 470 0.95 13.28 -5.63
N SER A 471 0.00 13.86 -6.36
CA SER A 471 -0.23 15.30 -6.33
C SER A 471 -0.72 15.78 -4.95
N PRO A 472 -0.19 16.91 -4.42
CA PRO A 472 0.89 17.74 -4.97
C PRO A 472 2.30 17.17 -4.72
N MET A 473 3.06 16.96 -5.78
CA MET A 473 4.35 16.25 -5.75
C MET A 473 5.45 17.00 -4.99
N LYS A 474 5.47 18.33 -5.10
CA LYS A 474 6.45 19.19 -4.42
C LYS A 474 6.34 19.11 -2.89
N SER A 475 5.13 18.88 -2.38
CA SER A 475 4.93 18.66 -0.95
C SER A 475 5.57 17.35 -0.49
N LEU A 476 5.30 16.27 -1.22
CA LEU A 476 5.84 14.94 -0.91
C LEU A 476 7.37 14.96 -0.98
N SER A 477 7.97 15.54 -2.03
CA SER A 477 9.44 15.64 -2.15
C SER A 477 10.07 16.36 -0.96
N THR A 478 9.44 17.45 -0.50
CA THR A 478 9.93 18.23 0.64
C THR A 478 9.81 17.46 1.96
N GLN A 479 8.76 16.66 2.14
CA GLN A 479 8.55 15.84 3.33
C GLN A 479 9.50 14.64 3.42
N LEU A 480 9.83 14.01 2.29
CA LEU A 480 10.74 12.86 2.24
C LEU A 480 12.21 13.24 2.46
N GLY A 481 12.57 14.53 2.32
CA GLY A 481 13.88 15.04 2.73
C GLY A 481 15.06 14.62 1.84
N ILE A 482 14.81 14.07 0.65
CA ILE A 482 15.82 13.77 -0.37
C ILE A 482 15.51 14.52 -1.68
N PRO A 483 16.52 14.85 -2.51
CA PRO A 483 16.29 15.59 -3.74
C PRO A 483 15.62 14.69 -4.79
N PHE A 484 14.48 15.15 -5.33
CA PHE A 484 13.81 14.57 -6.50
C PHE A 484 13.95 15.52 -7.68
N HIS A 485 14.97 15.29 -8.51
CA HIS A 485 15.35 16.15 -9.64
C HIS A 485 14.25 16.17 -10.71
N ARG A 486 13.56 15.04 -10.89
CA ARG A 486 12.49 14.88 -11.88
C ARG A 486 11.16 14.66 -11.19
N GLN A 487 10.18 15.50 -11.51
CA GLN A 487 8.82 15.40 -11.00
C GLN A 487 7.82 15.59 -12.15
N ARG A 488 7.05 14.54 -12.47
CA ARG A 488 6.07 14.57 -13.56
C ARG A 488 4.71 14.05 -13.16
N SER A 489 3.67 14.70 -13.67
CA SER A 489 2.28 14.30 -13.49
C SER A 489 1.62 14.13 -14.86
N GLU A 490 1.37 12.87 -15.21
CA GLU A 490 0.76 12.51 -16.48
C GLU A 490 -0.77 12.68 -16.44
N CYS A 491 -1.33 12.97 -17.62
CA CYS A 491 -2.77 13.04 -17.79
C CYS A 491 -3.39 11.63 -17.82
N HIS A 492 -4.68 11.55 -17.46
CA HIS A 492 -5.43 10.31 -17.56
C HIS A 492 -5.61 9.90 -19.03
N ILE A 493 -5.54 8.60 -19.34
CA ILE A 493 -5.67 8.08 -20.72
C ILE A 493 -7.11 8.22 -21.24
N VAL A 494 -8.09 8.04 -20.35
CA VAL A 494 -9.50 8.25 -20.69
C VAL A 494 -9.76 9.69 -21.11
N GLU A 495 -10.37 9.81 -22.29
CA GLU A 495 -10.83 11.08 -22.84
C GLU A 495 -11.79 11.76 -21.87
N THR A 496 -11.60 13.06 -21.64
CA THR A 496 -12.43 13.83 -20.69
C THR A 496 -13.91 13.83 -21.04
N SER A 497 -14.27 13.59 -22.31
CA SER A 497 -15.65 13.42 -22.78
C SER A 497 -16.34 12.17 -22.22
N ARG A 498 -15.60 11.14 -21.81
CA ARG A 498 -16.13 9.89 -21.23
C ARG A 498 -16.37 9.99 -19.72
N LEU A 499 -15.90 11.07 -19.09
CA LEU A 499 -15.99 11.28 -17.66
C LEU A 499 -16.99 12.37 -17.32
N PHE A 500 -17.97 12.03 -16.49
CA PHE A 500 -18.93 12.99 -15.96
C PHE A 500 -18.59 13.30 -14.50
N ALA A 501 -17.71 14.27 -14.26
CA ALA A 501 -17.32 14.68 -12.89
C ALA A 501 -18.06 15.94 -12.45
N LYS A 502 -18.62 15.95 -11.22
CA LYS A 502 -19.42 17.06 -10.68
C LYS A 502 -19.20 17.30 -9.20
N LEU A 503 -19.17 18.59 -8.81
CA LEU A 503 -19.17 19.04 -7.41
C LEU A 503 -20.57 19.48 -7.00
N ILE A 504 -21.12 18.87 -5.94
CA ILE A 504 -22.50 19.10 -5.51
C ILE A 504 -22.51 19.68 -4.09
N ASN A 505 -23.08 20.87 -3.94
CA ASN A 505 -23.22 21.56 -2.65
C ASN A 505 -24.64 21.59 -2.09
N LYS A 506 -25.67 21.27 -2.90
CA LYS A 506 -27.09 21.17 -2.48
C LYS A 506 -27.93 20.38 -3.49
N TYR A 507 -29.09 19.90 -3.06
CA TYR A 507 -30.01 19.17 -3.97
C TYR A 507 -30.68 20.11 -4.98
N ASP A 508 -31.24 21.22 -4.50
CA ASP A 508 -31.85 22.24 -5.35
C ASP A 508 -31.55 23.65 -4.83
N GLY A 509 -31.76 24.65 -5.68
CA GLY A 509 -31.49 26.05 -5.34
C GLY A 509 -32.43 26.64 -4.30
N ARG A 510 -33.49 25.91 -3.90
CA ARG A 510 -34.50 26.35 -2.93
C ARG A 510 -34.26 25.80 -1.52
N SER A 511 -33.38 24.82 -1.38
CA SER A 511 -33.00 24.31 -0.07
C SER A 511 -32.23 25.36 0.72
N ASN A 512 -32.75 25.71 1.90
CA ASN A 512 -32.10 26.65 2.83
C ASN A 512 -30.83 26.06 3.49
N HIS A 513 -30.59 24.75 3.36
CA HIS A 513 -29.46 24.08 3.99
C HIS A 513 -28.51 23.54 2.91
N PRO A 514 -27.28 24.06 2.79
CA PRO A 514 -26.25 23.44 1.96
C PRO A 514 -25.90 22.05 2.52
N LEU A 515 -25.24 21.22 1.71
CA LEU A 515 -24.66 19.94 2.11
C LEU A 515 -23.40 20.17 2.95
N GLU A 516 -23.57 20.80 4.11
CA GLU A 516 -22.50 20.97 5.08
C GLU A 516 -22.29 19.67 5.85
N LEU A 517 -21.39 18.85 5.32
CA LEU A 517 -21.13 17.51 5.84
C LEU A 517 -20.08 17.55 6.96
N THR A 518 -20.30 18.41 7.95
CA THR A 518 -19.48 18.50 9.17
C THR A 518 -19.88 17.41 10.18
N PHE A 519 -21.11 16.87 10.05
CA PHE A 519 -21.66 15.75 10.83
C PHE A 519 -21.56 15.88 12.36
N SER A 520 -21.33 17.10 12.86
CA SER A 520 -21.42 17.48 14.27
C SER A 520 -22.88 17.69 14.72
N TYR A 521 -23.83 17.71 13.78
CA TYR A 521 -25.25 17.88 14.07
C TYR A 521 -25.82 16.69 14.84
N LYS A 522 -26.70 16.98 15.81
CA LYS A 522 -27.50 15.95 16.48
C LYS A 522 -28.43 15.27 15.46
N GLU A 523 -28.63 13.97 15.57
CA GLU A 523 -29.41 13.16 14.59
C GLU A 523 -30.87 13.61 14.43
N ASN A 524 -31.46 14.25 15.45
CA ASN A 524 -32.83 14.75 15.40
C ASN A 524 -32.91 16.24 15.03
N SER A 525 -31.79 16.88 14.71
CA SER A 525 -31.77 18.29 14.29
C SER A 525 -32.44 18.48 12.93
N MET A 526 -32.99 19.67 12.70
CA MET A 526 -33.63 20.00 11.43
C MET A 526 -32.63 20.00 10.28
N GLU A 527 -31.40 20.45 10.57
CA GLU A 527 -30.24 20.49 9.69
C GLU A 527 -29.87 19.07 9.24
N TRP A 528 -29.68 18.14 10.19
CA TRP A 528 -29.41 16.73 9.88
C TRP A 528 -30.49 16.14 8.99
N MET A 529 -31.75 16.27 9.38
CA MET A 529 -32.88 15.68 8.63
C MET A 529 -33.01 16.27 7.22
N SER A 530 -32.74 17.58 7.06
CA SER A 530 -32.72 18.26 5.77
C SER A 530 -31.60 17.73 4.88
N ILE A 531 -30.36 17.66 5.39
CA ILE A 531 -29.19 17.14 4.67
C ILE A 531 -29.42 15.69 4.27
N GLN A 532 -29.89 14.83 5.19
CA GLN A 532 -30.15 13.43 4.90
C GLN A 532 -31.22 13.21 3.84
N ARG A 533 -32.27 14.03 3.83
CA ARG A 533 -33.30 14.00 2.79
C ARG A 533 -32.75 14.44 1.43
N GLN A 534 -31.88 15.45 1.41
CA GLN A 534 -31.21 15.89 0.18
C GLN A 534 -30.30 14.78 -0.37
N LEU A 535 -29.42 14.20 0.47
CA LEU A 535 -28.54 13.11 0.08
C LEU A 535 -29.32 11.90 -0.45
N GLY A 536 -30.36 11.46 0.28
CA GLY A 536 -31.19 10.33 -0.14
C GLY A 536 -31.85 10.56 -1.51
N LYS A 537 -32.31 11.77 -1.81
CA LYS A 537 -32.85 12.13 -3.13
C LYS A 537 -31.78 12.11 -4.23
N ILE A 538 -30.60 12.69 -3.99
CA ILE A 538 -29.49 12.67 -4.94
C ILE A 538 -29.11 11.23 -5.29
N ILE A 539 -28.91 10.38 -4.27
CA ILE A 539 -28.55 8.97 -4.47
C ILE A 539 -29.66 8.21 -5.21
N THR A 540 -30.93 8.47 -4.89
CA THR A 540 -32.07 7.86 -5.60
C THR A 540 -32.08 8.25 -7.08
N ASP A 541 -31.89 9.53 -7.40
CA ASP A 541 -31.85 10.04 -8.76
C ASP A 541 -30.67 9.46 -9.55
N ILE A 542 -29.50 9.32 -8.91
CA ILE A 542 -28.33 8.62 -9.50
C ILE A 542 -28.67 7.16 -9.76
N CYS A 543 -29.28 6.45 -8.80
CA CYS A 543 -29.62 5.04 -8.96
C CYS A 543 -30.64 4.79 -10.08
N ARG A 544 -31.55 5.76 -10.32
CA ARG A 544 -32.51 5.70 -11.43
C ARG A 544 -31.86 5.93 -12.79
N THR A 545 -30.90 6.86 -12.85
CA THR A 545 -30.32 7.33 -14.11
C THR A 545 -29.15 6.48 -14.57
N VAL A 546 -28.29 6.08 -13.64
CA VAL A 546 -27.05 5.36 -13.94
C VAL A 546 -27.30 3.86 -13.89
N PRO A 547 -27.02 3.10 -14.97
CA PRO A 547 -27.21 1.65 -14.99
C PRO A 547 -26.14 0.93 -14.16
N LYS A 548 -26.36 -0.37 -13.90
CA LYS A 548 -25.38 -1.29 -13.29
C LYS A 548 -24.86 -0.80 -11.92
N GLY A 549 -23.54 -0.84 -11.69
CA GLY A 549 -22.91 -0.58 -10.39
C GLY A 549 -22.75 0.89 -10.02
N VAL A 550 -23.20 1.25 -8.81
CA VAL A 550 -22.96 2.52 -8.14
C VAL A 550 -22.18 2.27 -6.86
N ILE A 551 -21.18 3.11 -6.57
CA ILE A 551 -20.40 3.05 -5.33
C ILE A 551 -20.57 4.37 -4.59
N VAL A 552 -20.85 4.30 -3.30
CA VAL A 552 -20.97 5.46 -2.41
C VAL A 552 -19.94 5.33 -1.30
N PHE A 553 -18.90 6.16 -1.35
CA PHE A 553 -17.93 6.30 -0.28
C PHE A 553 -18.38 7.37 0.70
N VAL A 554 -18.40 7.03 1.99
CA VAL A 554 -18.89 7.92 3.04
C VAL A 554 -17.76 8.23 4.03
N SER A 555 -17.67 9.51 4.43
CA SER A 555 -16.75 9.96 5.46
C SER A 555 -17.42 10.94 6.44
N PRO A 556 -17.14 10.85 7.76
CA PRO A 556 -16.43 9.76 8.44
C PRO A 556 -17.23 8.45 8.49
N GLN A 557 -16.54 7.33 8.68
CA GLN A 557 -17.10 5.97 8.65
C GLN A 557 -18.23 5.77 9.68
N THR A 558 -18.14 6.46 10.81
CA THR A 558 -19.13 6.43 11.90
C THR A 558 -20.52 6.90 11.48
N ASN A 559 -20.63 7.64 10.37
CA ASN A 559 -21.90 8.18 9.91
C ASN A 559 -22.69 7.25 9.00
N VAL A 560 -22.09 6.19 8.48
CA VAL A 560 -22.78 5.26 7.58
C VAL A 560 -24.00 4.67 8.25
N SER A 561 -23.87 4.13 9.46
CA SER A 561 -25.00 3.55 10.20
C SER A 561 -26.09 4.59 10.50
N LYS A 562 -25.70 5.77 10.99
CA LYS A 562 -26.62 6.88 11.31
C LYS A 562 -27.40 7.36 10.08
N MET A 563 -26.72 7.49 8.95
CA MET A 563 -27.30 7.87 7.66
C MET A 563 -28.31 6.81 7.20
N ILE A 564 -27.91 5.53 7.22
CA ILE A 564 -28.77 4.41 6.81
C ILE A 564 -30.03 4.34 7.70
N ASP A 565 -29.89 4.48 9.01
CA ASP A 565 -31.02 4.43 9.94
C ASP A 565 -31.97 5.61 9.74
N THR A 566 -31.44 6.80 9.46
CA THR A 566 -32.24 7.97 9.08
C THR A 566 -32.98 7.73 7.75
N TRP A 567 -32.33 7.10 6.77
CA TRP A 567 -32.91 6.82 5.46
C TRP A 567 -33.98 5.73 5.50
N LYS A 568 -33.86 4.76 6.43
CA LYS A 568 -34.93 3.79 6.70
C LYS A 568 -36.17 4.48 7.26
N LYS A 569 -35.99 5.42 8.20
CA LYS A 569 -37.09 6.18 8.82
C LYS A 569 -37.79 7.14 7.84
N ASN A 570 -37.05 7.79 6.95
CA ASN A 570 -37.59 8.81 6.06
C ASN A 570 -38.03 8.29 4.67
N GLY A 571 -37.92 6.98 4.43
CA GLY A 571 -38.32 6.31 3.19
C GLY A 571 -37.29 6.35 2.05
N CYS A 572 -36.18 7.08 2.17
CA CYS A 572 -35.13 7.14 1.13
C CYS A 572 -34.51 5.76 0.89
N TRP A 573 -34.33 4.95 1.95
CA TRP A 573 -33.77 3.61 1.83
C TRP A 573 -34.63 2.70 0.95
N LYS A 574 -35.96 2.80 1.09
CA LYS A 574 -36.91 2.05 0.27
C LYS A 574 -36.81 2.48 -1.20
N ALA A 575 -36.79 3.79 -1.46
CA ALA A 575 -36.66 4.33 -2.81
C ALA A 575 -35.36 3.90 -3.52
N ILE A 576 -34.23 3.83 -2.79
CA ILE A 576 -32.97 3.31 -3.33
C ILE A 576 -33.10 1.82 -3.65
N LYS A 577 -33.66 1.04 -2.72
CA LYS A 577 -33.82 -0.42 -2.85
C LYS A 577 -34.72 -0.82 -4.04
N GLU A 578 -35.70 0.01 -4.39
CA GLU A 578 -36.55 -0.17 -5.57
C GLU A 578 -35.77 -0.06 -6.89
N ASN A 579 -34.63 0.62 -6.91
CA ASN A 579 -33.83 0.86 -8.12
C ASN A 579 -32.58 -0.02 -8.21
N LYS A 580 -31.94 -0.33 -7.07
CA LYS A 580 -30.70 -1.14 -7.04
C LYS A 580 -30.62 -2.04 -5.81
N LYS A 581 -29.99 -3.20 -5.97
CA LYS A 581 -29.65 -4.08 -4.85
C LYS A 581 -28.61 -3.39 -3.96
N ILE A 582 -28.92 -3.22 -2.68
CA ILE A 582 -28.06 -2.51 -1.74
C ILE A 582 -27.08 -3.47 -1.04
N LYS A 583 -25.81 -3.09 -1.01
CA LYS A 583 -24.71 -3.74 -0.28
C LYS A 583 -24.04 -2.70 0.62
N VAL A 584 -23.62 -3.10 1.83
CA VAL A 584 -23.06 -2.17 2.83
C VAL A 584 -21.86 -2.81 3.50
N GLU A 585 -20.74 -2.10 3.51
CA GLU A 585 -19.55 -2.45 4.29
C GLU A 585 -19.85 -2.30 5.79
N ARG A 586 -19.37 -3.25 6.60
CA ARG A 586 -19.46 -3.21 8.07
C ARG A 586 -18.06 -3.08 8.66
N LYS A 587 -17.95 -2.33 9.77
CA LYS A 587 -16.70 -2.19 10.50
C LYS A 587 -16.28 -3.57 11.05
N GLY A 588 -15.00 -3.92 10.86
CA GLY A 588 -14.44 -5.17 11.38
C GLY A 588 -14.67 -6.41 10.51
N MET A 589 -15.13 -6.28 9.27
CA MET A 589 -15.29 -7.43 8.36
C MET A 589 -13.98 -8.20 8.16
N THR A 590 -14.08 -9.51 8.30
CA THR A 590 -13.01 -10.47 7.95
C THR A 590 -12.71 -10.45 6.45
N SER A 591 -11.55 -10.96 6.05
CA SER A 591 -11.19 -11.04 4.62
C SER A 591 -12.20 -11.87 3.81
N THR A 592 -12.80 -12.90 4.42
CA THR A 592 -13.84 -13.74 3.81
C THR A 592 -15.14 -12.96 3.63
N GLU A 593 -15.62 -12.27 4.66
CA GLU A 593 -16.83 -11.44 4.56
C GLU A 593 -16.70 -10.32 3.53
N VAL A 594 -15.50 -9.71 3.42
CA VAL A 594 -15.22 -8.70 2.38
C VAL A 594 -15.35 -9.32 0.99
N LYS A 595 -14.82 -10.54 0.79
CA LYS A 595 -14.91 -11.26 -0.48
C LYS A 595 -16.35 -11.60 -0.83
N GLU A 596 -17.11 -12.17 0.10
CA GLU A 596 -18.53 -12.49 -0.09
C GLU A 596 -19.37 -11.25 -0.42
N LEU A 597 -19.14 -10.13 0.28
CA LEU A 597 -19.82 -8.87 -0.01
C LEU A 597 -19.50 -8.36 -1.42
N LEU A 598 -18.23 -8.43 -1.81
CA LEU A 598 -17.75 -8.01 -3.12
C LEU A 598 -18.32 -8.87 -4.24
N ASP A 599 -18.28 -10.19 -4.10
CA ASP A 599 -18.78 -11.12 -5.10
C ASP A 599 -20.30 -10.95 -5.28
N GLY A 600 -21.04 -10.86 -4.16
CA GLY A 600 -22.47 -10.56 -4.20
C GLY A 600 -22.82 -9.17 -4.75
N TYR A 601 -21.92 -8.18 -4.63
CA TYR A 601 -22.06 -6.88 -5.29
C TYR A 601 -21.85 -6.99 -6.80
N ARG A 602 -20.78 -7.67 -7.23
CA ARG A 602 -20.43 -7.85 -8.65
C ARG A 602 -21.54 -8.55 -9.41
N GLU A 603 -22.07 -9.64 -8.86
CA GLU A 603 -23.20 -10.37 -9.43
C GLU A 603 -24.45 -9.49 -9.55
N SER A 604 -24.77 -8.74 -8.49
CA SER A 604 -25.92 -7.84 -8.47
C SER A 604 -25.77 -6.67 -9.45
N ALA A 605 -24.55 -6.18 -9.66
CA ALA A 605 -24.27 -5.08 -10.60
C ALA A 605 -24.51 -5.50 -12.06
N LEU A 606 -24.23 -6.77 -12.38
CA LEU A 606 -24.56 -7.37 -13.67
C LEU A 606 -26.07 -7.62 -13.81
N ASN A 607 -26.70 -8.13 -12.74
CA ASN A 607 -28.09 -8.57 -12.73
C ASN A 607 -29.05 -7.52 -12.15
N GLY A 608 -29.30 -6.46 -12.93
CA GLY A 608 -30.28 -5.41 -12.61
C GLY A 608 -29.74 -4.21 -11.83
N GLY A 609 -28.45 -4.21 -11.48
CA GLY A 609 -27.76 -3.07 -10.87
C GLY A 609 -27.68 -3.13 -9.35
N ALA A 610 -26.58 -2.61 -8.83
CA ALA A 610 -26.26 -2.66 -7.40
C ALA A 610 -25.67 -1.34 -6.92
N ILE A 611 -25.89 -1.04 -5.65
CA ILE A 611 -25.27 0.09 -4.95
C ILE A 611 -24.49 -0.44 -3.74
N LEU A 612 -23.22 -0.04 -3.64
CA LEU A 612 -22.35 -0.36 -2.51
C LEU A 612 -22.10 0.89 -1.67
N PHE A 613 -22.48 0.85 -0.39
CA PHE A 613 -22.04 1.83 0.60
C PHE A 613 -20.76 1.33 1.26
N ALA A 614 -19.68 2.09 1.11
CA ALA A 614 -18.36 1.75 1.61
C ALA A 614 -17.74 2.92 2.37
N TYR A 615 -16.75 2.61 3.19
CA TYR A 615 -16.02 3.56 3.99
C TYR A 615 -14.91 4.23 3.19
N MET A 616 -14.76 5.55 3.36
CA MET A 616 -13.54 6.22 2.93
C MET A 616 -12.38 5.81 3.86
N ARG A 617 -11.17 5.60 3.30
CA ARG A 617 -10.03 4.98 4.00
C ARG A 617 -10.32 3.54 4.49
N GLY A 618 -11.28 2.88 3.85
CA GLY A 618 -11.62 1.47 4.08
C GLY A 618 -10.98 0.56 3.02
N LYS A 619 -11.14 -0.76 3.21
CA LYS A 619 -10.58 -1.78 2.28
C LYS A 619 -11.08 -1.57 0.85
N PHE A 620 -12.37 -1.25 0.67
CA PHE A 620 -12.97 -1.01 -0.64
C PHE A 620 -12.43 0.22 -1.38
N SER A 621 -11.97 1.26 -0.67
CA SER A 621 -11.37 2.45 -1.31
C SER A 621 -9.89 2.27 -1.68
N GLU A 622 -9.17 1.38 -0.98
CA GLU A 622 -7.71 1.26 -1.09
C GLU A 622 -7.23 0.06 -1.91
N THR A 623 -7.89 -1.10 -1.81
CA THR A 623 -7.33 -2.36 -2.35
C THR A 623 -8.22 -3.07 -3.35
N ILE A 624 -9.50 -2.74 -3.41
CA ILE A 624 -10.45 -3.45 -4.26
C ILE A 624 -10.59 -2.74 -5.61
N ASP A 625 -10.46 -3.51 -6.67
CA ASP A 625 -10.65 -3.03 -8.04
C ASP A 625 -12.11 -3.21 -8.49
N LEU A 626 -12.78 -2.09 -8.75
CA LEU A 626 -14.19 -2.02 -9.15
C LEU A 626 -14.32 -1.17 -10.41
N LYS A 627 -14.17 -1.80 -11.57
CA LYS A 627 -14.18 -1.12 -12.88
C LYS A 627 -15.41 -1.48 -13.69
N ASP A 628 -15.60 -0.69 -14.76
CA ASP A 628 -16.55 -0.94 -15.84
C ASP A 628 -18.00 -1.05 -15.35
N VAL A 629 -18.63 -2.20 -15.59
CA VAL A 629 -20.01 -2.47 -15.18
C VAL A 629 -20.21 -2.42 -13.66
N HIS A 630 -19.14 -2.66 -12.89
CA HIS A 630 -19.18 -2.63 -11.43
C HIS A 630 -19.01 -1.22 -10.86
N SER A 631 -18.65 -0.22 -11.67
CA SER A 631 -18.57 1.17 -11.21
C SER A 631 -18.86 2.12 -12.38
N ARG A 632 -20.16 2.37 -12.63
CA ARG A 632 -20.61 3.40 -13.60
C ARG A 632 -20.80 4.76 -12.95
N ALA A 633 -21.13 4.77 -11.66
CA ALA A 633 -21.08 5.98 -10.86
C ALA A 633 -20.35 5.76 -9.53
N LEU A 634 -19.56 6.76 -9.16
CA LEU A 634 -18.91 6.86 -7.88
C LEU A 634 -19.34 8.15 -7.19
N VAL A 635 -19.83 8.04 -5.97
CA VAL A 635 -20.30 9.15 -5.16
C VAL A 635 -19.47 9.22 -3.89
N THR A 636 -18.95 10.41 -3.55
CA THR A 636 -18.28 10.65 -2.28
C THR A 636 -19.13 11.58 -1.42
N ILE A 637 -19.52 11.13 -0.23
CA ILE A 637 -20.27 11.90 0.76
C ILE A 637 -19.28 12.40 1.81
N GLY A 638 -18.94 13.69 1.72
CA GLY A 638 -17.97 14.36 2.59
C GLY A 638 -16.52 14.29 2.10
N ILE A 639 -15.63 14.97 2.82
CA ILE A 639 -14.17 14.97 2.60
C ILE A 639 -13.51 14.20 3.76
N PRO A 640 -12.50 13.34 3.55
CA PRO A 640 -11.99 12.41 4.56
C PRO A 640 -10.91 13.03 5.43
N PHE A 641 -11.27 14.13 6.07
CA PHE A 641 -10.45 14.77 7.08
C PHE A 641 -10.23 13.83 8.27
N LEU A 642 -9.00 13.78 8.74
CA LEU A 642 -8.67 13.12 10.01
C LEU A 642 -9.09 14.05 11.17
N PRO A 643 -9.54 13.50 12.31
CA PRO A 643 -9.89 14.31 13.48
C PRO A 643 -8.71 15.19 13.90
N LYS A 644 -8.99 16.44 14.25
CA LYS A 644 -7.93 17.36 14.71
C LYS A 644 -7.53 17.09 16.17
N GLU A 645 -8.39 16.39 16.89
CA GLU A 645 -8.23 15.98 18.28
C GLU A 645 -7.31 14.76 18.43
N ASP A 646 -6.96 14.09 17.32
CA ASP A 646 -5.96 13.04 17.32
C ASP A 646 -4.58 13.63 17.66
N LEU A 647 -3.90 13.00 18.63
CA LEU A 647 -2.64 13.49 19.20
C LEU A 647 -1.56 13.68 18.12
N PHE A 648 -1.44 12.75 17.19
CA PHE A 648 -0.48 12.85 16.10
C PHE A 648 -0.87 13.97 15.14
N ILE A 649 -2.14 14.05 14.74
CA ILE A 649 -2.61 15.06 13.79
C ILE A 649 -2.46 16.48 14.35
N GLU A 650 -2.86 16.72 15.59
CA GLU A 650 -2.74 18.02 16.24
C GLU A 650 -1.28 18.50 16.24
N ASN A 651 -0.38 17.63 16.69
CA ASN A 651 1.04 17.95 16.79
C ASN A 651 1.71 18.06 15.43
N LYS A 652 1.28 17.28 14.45
CA LYS A 652 1.77 17.36 13.08
C LYS A 652 1.37 18.68 12.42
N ILE A 653 0.15 19.18 12.64
CA ILE A 653 -0.27 20.51 12.17
C ILE A 653 0.63 21.59 12.78
N LYS A 654 0.82 21.59 14.11
CA LYS A 654 1.71 22.54 14.81
C LYS A 654 3.15 22.45 14.31
N TYR A 655 3.65 21.24 14.05
CA TYR A 655 4.97 21.01 13.48
C TYR A 655 5.11 21.65 12.10
N GLN A 656 4.12 21.43 11.21
CA GLN A 656 4.12 22.01 9.86
C GLN A 656 4.09 23.54 9.90
N ASP A 657 3.25 24.13 10.76
CA ASP A 657 3.17 25.58 10.92
C ASP A 657 4.51 26.17 11.38
N ARG A 658 5.19 25.53 12.34
CA ARG A 658 6.52 25.96 12.78
C ARG A 658 7.53 25.90 11.65
N ARG A 659 7.57 24.80 10.89
CA ARG A 659 8.51 24.60 9.77
C ARG A 659 8.26 25.58 8.63
N PHE A 660 6.99 25.83 8.30
CA PHE A 660 6.59 26.80 7.28
C PHE A 660 6.98 28.23 7.66
N ASN A 661 6.85 28.58 8.94
CA ASN A 661 7.23 29.91 9.43
C ASN A 661 8.73 30.10 9.57
N SER A 662 9.47 29.06 9.97
CA SER A 662 10.93 29.13 10.15
C SER A 662 11.71 29.02 8.85
N ASN A 663 11.19 28.30 7.87
CA ASN A 663 11.83 28.09 6.58
C ASN A 663 10.83 28.40 5.45
N ARG A 664 11.11 29.46 4.67
CA ARG A 664 10.30 29.84 3.51
C ARG A 664 10.76 29.15 2.22
N GLU A 665 11.32 27.95 2.34
CA GLU A 665 11.62 27.11 1.20
C GLU A 665 10.36 26.88 0.36
N SER A 666 10.52 27.04 -0.95
CA SER A 666 9.41 26.86 -1.88
C SER A 666 8.91 25.42 -1.81
N GLY A 667 7.62 25.20 -1.53
CA GLY A 667 7.00 23.87 -1.49
C GLY A 667 6.67 23.32 -0.11
N LEU A 668 7.09 23.98 0.97
CA LEU A 668 6.59 23.69 2.31
C LEU A 668 5.10 24.04 2.42
N LEU A 669 4.38 23.20 3.16
CA LEU A 669 2.97 23.39 3.45
C LEU A 669 2.79 23.85 4.89
N ASP A 670 1.88 24.80 5.10
CA ASP A 670 1.34 25.06 6.42
C ASP A 670 0.52 23.84 6.92
N GLY A 671 0.17 23.85 8.21
CA GLY A 671 -0.52 22.73 8.85
C GLY A 671 -1.92 22.47 8.27
N ASN A 672 -2.67 23.51 7.90
CA ASN A 672 -4.01 23.34 7.31
C ASN A 672 -3.94 22.81 5.87
N GLN A 673 -2.95 23.24 5.09
CA GLN A 673 -2.67 22.72 3.75
C GLN A 673 -2.26 21.26 3.81
N TRP A 674 -1.36 20.88 4.72
CA TRP A 674 -0.97 19.50 4.93
C TRP A 674 -2.17 18.62 5.31
N TRP A 675 -2.99 19.07 6.26
CA TRP A 675 -4.21 18.37 6.70
C TRP A 675 -5.21 18.18 5.55
N THR A 676 -5.38 19.21 4.73
CA THR A 676 -6.25 19.16 3.54
C THR A 676 -5.72 18.21 2.49
N ILE A 677 -4.42 18.23 2.19
CA ILE A 677 -3.81 17.34 1.21
C ILE A 677 -3.90 15.88 1.67
N ASN A 678 -3.72 15.59 2.95
CA ASN A 678 -3.90 14.23 3.47
C ASN A 678 -5.33 13.71 3.24
N ALA A 679 -6.35 14.56 3.42
CA ALA A 679 -7.73 14.22 3.12
C ALA A 679 -7.94 14.01 1.60
N LEU A 680 -7.41 14.89 0.76
CA LEU A 680 -7.56 14.78 -0.68
C LEU A 680 -6.82 13.57 -1.27
N LYS A 681 -5.67 13.16 -0.71
CA LYS A 681 -4.98 11.91 -1.09
C LYS A 681 -5.92 10.69 -0.95
N ALA A 682 -6.60 10.56 0.20
CA ALA A 682 -7.55 9.48 0.43
C ALA A 682 -8.79 9.56 -0.48
N LEU A 683 -9.29 10.77 -0.75
CA LEU A 683 -10.38 10.97 -1.71
C LEU A 683 -9.97 10.54 -3.13
N ASN A 684 -8.78 10.94 -3.58
CA ASN A 684 -8.28 10.63 -4.92
C ASN A 684 -8.10 9.12 -5.12
N GLN A 685 -7.67 8.38 -4.09
CA GLN A 685 -7.59 6.93 -4.13
C GLN A 685 -8.97 6.29 -4.34
N ALA A 686 -10.00 6.81 -3.67
CA ALA A 686 -11.36 6.34 -3.84
C ALA A 686 -11.87 6.65 -5.26
N ILE A 687 -11.74 7.89 -5.72
CA ILE A 687 -12.22 8.32 -7.04
C ILE A 687 -11.52 7.58 -8.18
N GLY A 688 -10.24 7.27 -8.03
CA GLY A 688 -9.45 6.51 -9.01
C GLY A 688 -9.95 5.08 -9.28
N ARG A 689 -10.90 4.56 -8.50
CA ARG A 689 -11.48 3.22 -8.71
C ARG A 689 -12.48 3.15 -9.87
N ASN A 690 -13.12 4.27 -10.21
CA ASN A 690 -14.17 4.31 -11.24
C ASN A 690 -13.62 4.03 -12.66
N ILE A 691 -12.35 4.35 -12.91
CA ILE A 691 -11.80 4.38 -14.27
C ILE A 691 -10.65 3.39 -14.42
N GLY A 692 -10.79 2.43 -15.33
CA GLY A 692 -9.85 1.33 -15.46
C GLY A 692 -9.03 1.24 -16.74
N HIS A 693 -9.54 1.75 -17.86
CA HIS A 693 -8.87 1.69 -19.16
C HIS A 693 -9.42 2.77 -20.09
N LYS A 694 -8.73 3.03 -21.22
CA LYS A 694 -9.01 4.13 -22.16
C LYS A 694 -10.44 4.19 -22.71
N TYR A 695 -11.13 3.06 -22.80
CA TYR A 695 -12.47 2.95 -23.37
C TYR A 695 -13.58 2.99 -22.32
N ASN A 696 -13.22 3.02 -21.03
CA ASN A 696 -14.20 3.08 -19.96
C ASN A 696 -14.84 4.48 -19.86
N TRP A 697 -16.06 4.54 -19.34
CA TRP A 697 -16.79 5.76 -19.04
C TRP A 697 -17.39 5.62 -17.64
N GLY A 698 -17.50 6.76 -16.94
CA GLY A 698 -18.03 6.77 -15.58
C GLY A 698 -18.37 8.18 -15.11
N ALA A 699 -19.29 8.23 -14.13
CA ALA A 699 -19.70 9.47 -13.48
C ALA A 699 -19.14 9.57 -12.06
N ILE A 700 -18.60 10.72 -11.68
CA ILE A 700 -18.00 10.98 -10.36
C ILE A 700 -18.74 12.16 -9.73
N PHE A 701 -19.28 11.96 -8.54
CA PHE A 701 -20.03 12.97 -7.80
C PHE A 701 -19.39 13.21 -6.44
N MET A 702 -18.95 14.44 -6.17
CA MET A 702 -18.39 14.81 -4.88
C MET A 702 -19.35 15.74 -4.14
N LEU A 703 -19.93 15.26 -3.04
CA LEU A 703 -20.97 15.95 -2.27
C LEU A 703 -20.35 16.53 -1.01
N ASP A 704 -20.22 17.85 -0.94
CA ASP A 704 -19.91 18.66 0.27
C ASP A 704 -19.99 20.14 -0.13
N CYS A 705 -20.49 21.04 0.73
CA CYS A 705 -20.43 22.47 0.46
C CYS A 705 -19.01 23.04 0.55
N LYS A 706 -18.09 22.34 1.22
CA LYS A 706 -16.66 22.70 1.32
C LYS A 706 -15.96 22.76 -0.05
N TRP A 707 -16.54 22.18 -1.09
CA TRP A 707 -16.03 22.29 -2.46
C TRP A 707 -16.17 23.70 -3.08
N ASN A 708 -16.94 24.60 -2.44
CA ASN A 708 -16.99 26.00 -2.85
C ASN A 708 -15.62 26.70 -2.69
N GLU A 709 -14.77 26.24 -1.78
CA GLU A 709 -13.42 26.79 -1.58
C GLU A 709 -12.51 26.50 -2.78
N ILE A 710 -11.97 27.54 -3.40
CA ILE A 710 -11.10 27.44 -4.59
C ILE A 710 -9.82 26.66 -4.26
N SER A 711 -9.20 26.93 -3.11
CA SER A 711 -7.96 26.29 -2.68
C SER A 711 -8.06 24.76 -2.66
N LYS A 712 -9.18 24.20 -2.20
CA LYS A 712 -9.44 22.75 -2.19
C LYS A 712 -9.58 22.18 -3.60
N ARG A 713 -10.25 22.90 -4.50
CA ARG A 713 -10.44 22.48 -5.90
C ARG A 713 -9.13 22.49 -6.69
N GLU A 714 -8.25 23.45 -6.40
CA GLU A 714 -6.94 23.52 -7.04
C GLU A 714 -6.02 22.37 -6.66
N MET A 715 -6.23 21.76 -5.49
CA MET A 715 -5.47 20.60 -5.01
C MET A 715 -5.97 19.26 -5.58
N LEU A 716 -7.07 19.22 -6.33
CA LEU A 716 -7.55 18.02 -7.01
C LEU A 716 -6.58 17.61 -8.16
N PRO A 717 -6.52 16.30 -8.51
CA PRO A 717 -5.74 15.82 -9.63
C PRO A 717 -6.05 16.58 -10.92
N LYS A 718 -5.03 16.79 -11.75
CA LYS A 718 -5.14 17.56 -13.00
C LYS A 718 -6.28 17.05 -13.89
N TRP A 719 -6.44 15.74 -14.03
CA TRP A 719 -7.49 15.14 -14.86
C TRP A 719 -8.91 15.46 -14.36
N ILE A 720 -9.16 15.42 -13.05
CA ILE A 720 -10.47 15.82 -12.48
C ILE A 720 -10.71 17.32 -12.73
N ARG A 721 -9.70 18.17 -12.48
CA ARG A 721 -9.81 19.61 -12.70
C ARG A 721 -10.14 19.95 -14.15
N VAL A 722 -9.54 19.25 -15.12
CA VAL A 722 -9.85 19.43 -16.55
C VAL A 722 -11.29 19.02 -16.85
N THR A 723 -11.75 17.87 -16.35
CA THR A 723 -13.15 17.43 -16.54
C THR A 723 -14.15 18.43 -15.95
N LEU A 724 -13.90 18.94 -14.73
CA LEU A 724 -14.74 19.95 -14.11
C LEU A 724 -14.80 21.24 -14.93
N ARG A 725 -13.66 21.72 -15.44
CA ARG A 725 -13.56 22.91 -16.30
C ARG A 725 -14.33 22.76 -17.61
N ASN A 726 -14.19 21.61 -18.28
CA ASN A 726 -14.89 21.31 -19.54
C ASN A 726 -16.41 21.31 -19.37
N SER A 727 -16.88 21.02 -18.16
CA SER A 727 -18.30 20.99 -17.83
C SER A 727 -18.91 22.37 -17.50
N GLY A 728 -18.14 23.45 -17.67
CA GLY A 728 -18.58 24.83 -17.41
C GLY A 728 -18.53 25.25 -15.93
N GLU A 729 -18.10 24.36 -15.03
CA GLU A 729 -18.01 24.59 -13.58
C GLU A 729 -16.66 25.22 -13.21
N LYS A 730 -16.41 26.43 -13.71
CA LYS A 730 -15.17 27.17 -13.42
C LYS A 730 -15.07 27.56 -11.94
N ASP A 731 -16.17 28.01 -11.34
CA ASP A 731 -16.06 28.83 -10.12
C ASP A 731 -16.95 28.41 -8.94
N GLU A 732 -18.01 27.59 -9.10
CA GLU A 732 -18.90 27.20 -7.98
C GLU A 732 -19.48 25.79 -8.12
N ALA A 733 -19.69 25.10 -6.99
CA ALA A 733 -20.48 23.87 -6.97
C ALA A 733 -21.96 24.18 -7.24
N VAL A 734 -22.65 23.30 -7.97
CA VAL A 734 -23.99 23.60 -8.52
C VAL A 734 -25.05 22.71 -7.86
N PRO A 735 -26.30 23.20 -7.68
CA PRO A 735 -27.41 22.35 -7.26
C PRO A 735 -27.64 21.13 -8.19
N TRP A 736 -27.79 19.95 -7.59
CA TRP A 736 -27.97 18.67 -8.29
C TRP A 736 -29.06 18.68 -9.37
N LYS A 737 -30.24 19.26 -9.11
CA LYS A 737 -31.35 19.28 -10.08
C LYS A 737 -30.99 19.89 -11.44
N LYS A 738 -30.03 20.81 -11.49
CA LYS A 738 -29.59 21.41 -12.77
C LYS A 738 -28.73 20.46 -13.61
N MET A 739 -28.11 19.46 -12.98
CA MET A 739 -27.18 18.54 -13.63
C MET A 739 -27.84 17.24 -14.11
N LEU A 740 -28.99 16.88 -13.53
CA LEU A 740 -29.66 15.60 -13.80
C LEU A 740 -29.95 15.36 -15.30
N PRO A 741 -30.42 16.35 -16.10
CA PRO A 741 -30.62 16.15 -17.53
C PRO A 741 -29.32 15.82 -18.28
N ASN A 742 -28.24 16.54 -17.97
CA ASN A 742 -26.94 16.34 -18.60
C ASN A 742 -26.34 14.97 -18.25
N LEU A 743 -26.60 14.47 -17.03
CA LEU A 743 -26.22 13.11 -16.65
C LEU A 743 -26.97 12.07 -17.50
N ALA A 744 -28.29 12.25 -17.68
CA ALA A 744 -29.09 11.32 -18.48
C ALA A 744 -28.63 11.29 -19.94
N GLU A 745 -28.28 12.45 -20.52
CA GLU A 745 -27.72 12.55 -21.86
C GLU A 745 -26.36 11.84 -21.98
N HIS A 746 -25.45 12.09 -21.02
CA HIS A 746 -24.14 11.43 -20.97
C HIS A 746 -24.28 9.90 -20.89
N VAL A 747 -25.15 9.40 -20.00
CA VAL A 747 -25.40 7.96 -19.87
C VAL A 747 -25.98 7.39 -21.16
N ALA A 748 -26.97 8.06 -21.76
CA ALA A 748 -27.59 7.61 -23.00
C ALA A 748 -26.62 7.61 -24.19
N GLN A 749 -25.63 8.51 -24.21
CA GLN A 749 -24.61 8.56 -25.25
C GLN A 749 -23.67 7.35 -25.22
N PHE A 750 -23.29 6.88 -24.02
CA PHE A 750 -22.29 5.82 -23.86
C PHE A 750 -22.87 4.42 -23.61
N GLU A 751 -24.16 4.31 -23.32
CA GLU A 751 -24.88 3.02 -23.36
C GLU A 751 -25.33 2.64 -24.78
N LYS A 752 -25.47 3.62 -25.68
CA LYS A 752 -25.59 3.39 -27.13
C LYS A 752 -24.23 3.04 -27.72
#